data_AF-A0AA40A2A7-F1
#
_entry.id   AF-A0AA40A2A7-F1
#
_cell.length_a   1.000
_cell.length_b   1.000
_cell.length_c   1.000
_cell.angle_alpha   90.00
_cell.angle_beta   90.00
_cell.angle_gamma   90.00
#
_symmetry.space_group_name_H-M   'P 1'
#
loop_
_entity.id
_entity.type
_entity.pdbx_description
1 polymer ?
#
loop_
_entity_poly.entity_id
_entity_poly.type
_entity_poly.pdbx_seq_one_letter_code
_entity_poly.pdbx_strand_id
1 'polypeptide(L)'
;MSPGGLKKPLLALNRIIGHSTAKNHMTKPKIGNIAALDDDRHMKLVQKAQDELAKKDDRENERLSIQQKRLEDEEKALENDPPEIAARYGTKTDRVLVEGFSLQRLALEPRSVGDVISFTARLHHVRSLSSKLAFVVFRDQTETLQGVLAFREGVVSEGFVRWAERLTTEGLVRVEGTLQKPPEEIKGCTIQGLEVLIDSMHLMVPVEEHLPIDVFTIDHVHEDQETHQVESLATTRVRVANRIAFLRTPTAQSIFRINSGVCSIFRSVLESQGFIEIHTPKLQPAATESGAEVFKANYFGRTAFLAQSPQLAKQMSISADFGRVFEIGPVFRAEDSNTHRHLTEYTGMDLEMAISRDYHEAMEIIDNLMKSIFQGVYARFRKEIDIIKTRFPHDDLVWIEQTPIIKFKDAVGMLNASGWTDDHGKPASEFEDLSTRAEVRLGELIKEMYLTDYYIIDKFPASARPFYTHLDPDDERFTNSFDIFLRGQEITTGGQRIHSPRLLAERMKKAGINPRTMQEYMQGFEWGVLPHAGCGIGLERILFLLLSLGDIRHASLIPRDPKSLPEQDEADTHLPHLEADTIRYAYEFENGNRSVELPTVENLIANYGDATNTSWLDDRYHVWRHEDTGAAVGYAEENGYALVMGNPLCDSRQYPIVIRAFLKHMRTQKDLRPLWLLVSSSVEEILGSKLGWRSLSCVAEERVAVDSAKKVAKKERQAEDAGVSIHEIPIDEPVPEDLRRRCDKRIEDWKNNRKGSKQVHITEVKPWVDMEHRRYLWAETKDGEIAAMCVMHKLSPANGYQIKFALDFPGSPNGTIEALISAAIQSLAKAGIKNVTFGAGALPEMVTGGNLDGVRARILSHTYRTIAQQLKLVQKSEFREKFGTQSDLVYICYPFMGLGVSGARTLIKFFEDEM
;
A
#
# COMPACT_ATOMS: atom_id res chain seq x y z
N MET A 1 2.78 16.75 -55.31
CA MET A 1 1.40 16.47 -55.78
C MET A 1 0.52 17.67 -55.42
N SER A 2 -0.50 17.96 -56.24
CA SER A 2 -1.08 19.30 -56.43
C SER A 2 -1.68 19.98 -55.17
N PRO A 3 -1.80 21.33 -55.14
CA PRO A 3 -2.40 22.12 -54.05
C PRO A 3 -3.90 21.84 -53.77
N GLY A 4 -4.48 20.80 -54.37
CA GLY A 4 -5.89 20.46 -54.29
C GLY A 4 -6.25 19.31 -53.34
N GLY A 5 -5.29 18.51 -52.87
CA GLY A 5 -5.54 17.29 -52.09
C GLY A 5 -6.19 17.53 -50.73
N LEU A 6 -5.73 18.56 -50.00
CA LEU A 6 -6.24 18.95 -48.68
C LEU A 6 -7.48 19.86 -48.76
N LYS A 7 -7.79 20.41 -49.94
CA LYS A 7 -8.85 21.42 -50.11
C LYS A 7 -10.24 20.84 -49.88
N LYS A 8 -10.52 19.61 -50.35
CA LYS A 8 -11.82 18.93 -50.19
C LYS A 8 -12.10 18.50 -48.73
N PRO A 9 -11.17 17.84 -48.01
CA PRO A 9 -11.35 17.54 -46.58
C PRO A 9 -11.53 18.80 -45.73
N LEU A 10 -10.73 19.85 -45.95
CA LEU A 10 -10.86 21.14 -45.25
C LEU A 10 -12.16 21.87 -45.60
N LEU A 11 -12.68 21.74 -46.83
CA LEU A 11 -13.98 22.28 -47.25
C LEU A 11 -15.17 21.52 -46.63
N ALA A 12 -15.06 20.20 -46.46
CA ALA A 12 -16.04 19.39 -45.74
C ALA A 12 -16.05 19.76 -44.24
N LEU A 13 -14.88 19.93 -43.64
CA LEU A 13 -14.72 20.47 -42.29
C LEU A 13 -15.35 21.88 -42.16
N ASN A 14 -15.16 22.74 -43.18
CA ASN A 14 -15.73 24.08 -43.28
C ASN A 14 -17.27 24.10 -43.29
N ARG A 15 -17.92 23.21 -44.04
CA ARG A 15 -19.40 23.11 -44.12
C ARG A 15 -20.06 22.59 -42.85
N ILE A 16 -19.29 21.91 -41.99
CA ILE A 16 -19.82 21.19 -40.82
C ILE A 16 -19.51 21.97 -39.53
N ILE A 17 -18.42 22.74 -39.51
CA ILE A 17 -18.00 23.57 -38.37
C ILE A 17 -18.49 25.03 -38.51
N GLY A 18 -18.84 25.50 -39.71
CA GLY A 18 -19.32 26.86 -39.96
C GLY A 18 -20.66 26.93 -40.69
N HIS A 19 -21.60 27.72 -40.16
CA HIS A 19 -22.80 28.17 -40.88
C HIS A 19 -22.42 28.83 -42.20
N SER A 20 -23.23 28.62 -43.25
CA SER A 20 -23.04 29.15 -44.61
C SER A 20 -23.02 30.68 -44.73
N THR A 21 -23.23 31.42 -43.65
CA THR A 21 -23.24 32.88 -43.62
C THR A 21 -22.84 33.37 -42.22
N ALA A 22 -21.57 33.73 -42.01
CA ALA A 22 -21.19 34.52 -40.85
C ALA A 22 -19.96 35.37 -41.18
N LYS A 23 -20.19 36.68 -41.34
CA LYS A 23 -19.17 37.70 -41.14
C LYS A 23 -18.48 37.44 -39.79
N ASN A 24 -17.16 37.61 -39.76
CA ASN A 24 -16.32 37.58 -38.57
C ASN A 24 -16.77 38.58 -37.49
N HIS A 25 -17.83 38.28 -36.74
CA HIS A 25 -18.16 38.99 -35.50
C HIS A 25 -17.79 38.14 -34.29
N MET A 26 -16.58 38.42 -33.81
CA MET A 26 -16.28 38.78 -32.41
C MET A 26 -17.27 38.31 -31.34
N THR A 27 -17.33 37.01 -31.06
CA THR A 27 -17.80 36.53 -29.75
C THR A 27 -16.68 35.70 -29.14
N LYS A 28 -16.15 36.16 -27.98
CA LYS A 28 -15.12 35.43 -27.26
C LYS A 28 -15.68 34.05 -26.87
N PRO A 29 -14.96 32.94 -27.10
CA PRO A 29 -15.45 31.62 -26.74
C PRO A 29 -15.72 31.55 -25.24
N LYS A 30 -16.80 30.88 -24.85
CA LYS A 30 -17.14 30.68 -23.44
C LYS A 30 -16.19 29.63 -22.88
N ILE A 31 -15.20 30.06 -22.09
CA ILE A 31 -14.18 29.20 -21.47
C ILE A 31 -14.68 28.41 -20.25
N GLY A 32 -15.99 28.30 -20.08
CA GLY A 32 -16.62 27.68 -18.91
C GLY A 32 -16.74 28.62 -17.70
N ASN A 33 -17.32 28.11 -16.61
CA ASN A 33 -17.32 28.80 -15.33
C ASN A 33 -15.98 28.53 -14.63
N ILE A 34 -15.00 29.41 -14.80
CA ILE A 34 -13.68 29.26 -14.17
C ILE A 34 -13.78 29.24 -12.63
N ALA A 35 -14.78 29.92 -12.05
CA ALA A 35 -15.03 29.87 -10.60
C ALA A 35 -15.52 28.49 -10.12
N ALA A 36 -15.96 27.59 -11.02
CA ALA A 36 -16.24 26.20 -10.64
C ALA A 36 -14.98 25.41 -10.25
N LEU A 37 -13.79 25.96 -10.51
CA LEU A 37 -12.52 25.43 -10.01
C LEU A 37 -12.18 25.93 -8.60
N ASP A 38 -13.00 26.81 -8.00
CA ASP A 38 -12.91 27.25 -6.61
C ASP A 38 -13.48 26.16 -5.70
N ASP A 39 -12.83 25.00 -5.69
CA ASP A 39 -13.19 23.89 -4.83
C ASP A 39 -12.39 23.95 -3.53
N ASP A 40 -13.09 24.19 -2.44
CA ASP A 40 -12.59 24.26 -1.07
C ASP A 40 -11.81 22.98 -0.68
N ARG A 41 -12.12 21.84 -1.33
CA ARG A 41 -11.42 20.58 -1.13
C ARG A 41 -9.96 20.62 -1.58
N HIS A 42 -9.65 21.23 -2.73
CA HIS A 42 -8.28 21.29 -3.25
C HIS A 42 -7.40 22.23 -2.42
N MET A 43 -7.96 23.39 -2.01
CA MET A 43 -7.30 24.29 -1.07
C MET A 43 -7.00 23.60 0.26
N LYS A 44 -7.95 22.84 0.81
CA LYS A 44 -7.74 22.04 2.04
C LYS A 44 -6.69 20.96 1.88
N LEU A 45 -6.59 20.32 0.71
CA LEU A 45 -5.56 19.32 0.44
C LEU A 45 -4.16 19.94 0.37
N VAL A 46 -4.03 21.11 -0.26
CA VAL A 46 -2.77 21.88 -0.29
C VAL A 46 -2.39 22.34 1.11
N GLN A 47 -3.31 22.96 1.85
CA GLN A 47 -3.08 23.39 3.23
C GLN A 47 -2.67 22.23 4.14
N LYS A 48 -3.35 21.08 4.02
CA LYS A 48 -3.01 19.90 4.80
C LYS A 48 -1.59 19.42 4.50
N ALA A 49 -1.17 19.44 3.24
CA ALA A 49 0.19 19.07 2.85
C ALA A 49 1.24 20.03 3.43
N GLN A 50 0.96 21.34 3.40
CA GLN A 50 1.80 22.36 4.03
C GLN A 50 1.90 22.16 5.55
N ASP A 51 0.77 21.93 6.22
CA ASP A 51 0.71 21.69 7.67
C ASP A 51 1.45 20.41 8.09
N GLU A 52 1.36 19.33 7.29
CA GLU A 52 2.07 18.07 7.55
C GLU A 52 3.59 18.25 7.45
N LEU A 53 4.06 19.02 6.45
CA LEU A 53 5.47 19.33 6.28
C LEU A 53 5.99 20.21 7.44
N ALA A 54 5.27 21.28 7.78
CA ALA A 54 5.64 22.16 8.90
C ALA A 54 5.71 21.41 10.23
N LYS A 55 4.74 20.52 10.50
CA LYS A 55 4.77 19.67 11.71
C LYS A 55 5.94 18.71 11.73
N LYS A 56 6.39 18.23 10.56
CA LYS A 56 7.55 17.33 10.46
C LYS A 56 8.83 18.08 10.82
N ASP A 57 9.01 19.27 10.28
CA ASP A 57 10.16 20.14 10.57
C ASP A 57 10.19 20.59 12.04
N ASP A 58 9.04 20.99 12.59
CA ASP A 58 8.91 21.38 14.01
C ASP A 58 9.26 20.22 14.95
N ARG A 59 8.76 19.01 14.66
CA ARG A 59 9.08 17.80 15.44
C ARG A 59 10.56 17.45 15.37
N GLU A 60 11.19 17.60 14.22
CA GLU A 60 12.61 17.34 14.04
C GLU A 60 13.47 18.34 14.83
N ASN A 61 13.12 19.63 14.79
CA ASN A 61 13.79 20.67 15.57
C ASN A 61 13.62 20.48 17.08
N GLU A 62 12.41 20.13 17.54
CA GLU A 62 12.15 19.81 18.95
C GLU A 62 12.96 18.58 19.40
N ARG A 63 13.01 17.53 18.57
CA ARG A 63 13.81 16.31 18.80
C ARG A 63 15.28 16.64 19.03
N LEU A 64 15.88 17.40 18.12
CA LEU A 64 17.29 17.80 18.21
C LEU A 64 17.56 18.63 19.47
N SER A 65 16.66 19.55 19.81
CA SER A 65 16.80 20.39 21.01
C SER A 65 16.76 19.56 22.31
N ILE A 66 15.83 18.61 22.43
CA ILE A 66 15.70 17.75 23.62
C ILE A 66 16.92 16.84 23.76
N GLN A 67 17.38 16.24 22.66
CA GLN A 67 18.54 15.36 22.65
C GLN A 67 19.81 16.10 23.07
N GLN A 68 20.00 17.32 22.57
CA GLN A 68 21.16 18.16 22.91
C GLN A 68 21.14 18.57 24.38
N LYS A 69 20.00 19.05 24.90
CA LYS A 69 19.84 19.40 26.32
C LYS A 69 20.09 18.22 27.26
N ARG A 70 19.74 17.00 26.84
CA ARG A 70 19.99 15.77 27.61
C ARG A 70 21.49 15.50 27.72
N LEU A 71 22.23 15.58 26.62
CA LEU A 71 23.67 15.34 26.59
C LEU A 71 24.43 16.38 27.42
N GLU A 72 24.09 17.67 27.26
CA GLU A 72 24.72 18.76 28.02
C GLU A 72 24.51 18.62 29.53
N ASP A 73 23.33 18.17 29.97
CA ASP A 73 23.04 18.03 31.40
C ASP A 73 23.58 16.71 31.98
N GLU A 74 23.73 15.66 31.17
CA GLU A 74 24.48 14.46 31.55
C GLU A 74 25.96 14.80 31.79
N GLU A 75 26.57 15.56 30.88
CA GLU A 75 27.96 16.03 31.00
C GLU A 75 28.15 16.91 32.26
N LYS A 76 27.30 17.92 32.46
CA LYS A 76 27.33 18.75 33.67
C LYS A 76 27.13 17.95 34.96
N ALA A 77 26.26 16.94 34.95
CA ALA A 77 26.03 16.12 36.14
C ALA A 77 27.27 15.28 36.47
N LEU A 78 27.91 14.68 35.46
CA LEU A 78 29.15 13.92 35.63
C LEU A 78 30.33 14.78 36.10
N GLU A 79 30.40 16.06 35.69
CA GLU A 79 31.44 17.01 36.15
C GLU A 79 31.27 17.43 37.61
N ASN A 80 30.02 17.59 38.08
CA ASN A 80 29.73 18.09 39.42
C ASN A 80 29.71 16.98 40.50
N ASP A 81 29.47 15.74 40.11
CA ASP A 81 29.41 14.61 41.04
C ASP A 81 30.80 14.02 41.35
N PRO A 82 31.05 13.52 42.58
CA PRO A 82 32.25 12.75 42.88
C PRO A 82 32.43 11.56 41.92
N PRO A 83 33.66 11.17 41.55
CA PRO A 83 33.91 10.10 40.56
C PRO A 83 33.20 8.77 40.87
N GLU A 84 33.03 8.45 42.15
CA GLU A 84 32.31 7.25 42.61
C GLU A 84 30.81 7.29 42.32
N ILE A 85 30.17 8.47 42.39
CA ILE A 85 28.75 8.67 42.07
C ILE A 85 28.57 8.80 40.55
N ALA A 86 29.45 9.55 39.88
CA ALA A 86 29.43 9.70 38.42
C ALA A 86 29.54 8.33 37.70
N ALA A 87 30.28 7.37 38.25
CA ALA A 87 30.38 6.02 37.68
C ALA A 87 29.09 5.18 37.76
N ARG A 88 28.14 5.54 38.63
CA ARG A 88 26.89 4.80 38.91
C ARG A 88 25.78 5.07 37.89
N TYR A 89 25.92 6.09 37.05
CA TYR A 89 24.91 6.39 36.02
C TYR A 89 25.50 6.90 34.71
N GLY A 90 24.65 7.18 33.74
CA GLY A 90 25.04 7.67 32.42
C GLY A 90 24.87 6.64 31.30
N THR A 91 25.25 7.03 30.10
CA THR A 91 25.11 6.25 28.88
C THR A 91 26.35 5.38 28.65
N LYS A 92 26.17 4.05 28.55
CA LYS A 92 27.22 3.06 28.32
C LYS A 92 26.86 2.14 27.16
N THR A 93 27.10 2.59 25.93
CA THR A 93 26.81 1.85 24.69
C THR A 93 27.91 0.87 24.31
N ASP A 94 29.15 1.14 24.72
CA ASP A 94 30.32 0.35 24.35
C ASP A 94 30.61 -0.72 25.41
N ARG A 95 30.04 -1.94 25.22
CA ARG A 95 30.58 -3.29 25.57
C ARG A 95 29.59 -4.28 26.22
N VAL A 96 29.57 -5.45 25.58
CA VAL A 96 29.35 -6.85 26.03
C VAL A 96 27.98 -7.20 26.63
N LEU A 97 27.37 -8.25 26.07
CA LEU A 97 26.27 -9.05 26.63
C LEU A 97 26.69 -9.67 27.98
N VAL A 98 26.80 -8.87 29.03
CA VAL A 98 27.11 -9.37 30.37
C VAL A 98 25.82 -9.94 30.95
N GLU A 99 25.81 -11.23 31.28
CA GLU A 99 24.67 -11.91 31.91
C GLU A 99 24.15 -11.10 33.11
N GLY A 100 22.87 -10.73 33.04
CA GLY A 100 22.13 -10.09 34.11
C GLY A 100 21.00 -10.99 34.57
N PHE A 101 20.49 -10.77 35.77
CA PHE A 101 19.29 -11.43 36.26
C PHE A 101 18.08 -10.99 35.43
N SER A 102 17.18 -11.90 35.08
CA SER A 102 15.94 -11.59 34.36
C SER A 102 14.80 -11.39 35.35
N LEU A 103 13.92 -10.39 35.12
CA LEU A 103 12.79 -10.13 36.03
C LEU A 103 11.79 -11.30 36.06
N GLN A 104 11.73 -12.07 34.99
CA GLN A 104 10.94 -13.30 34.86
C GLN A 104 11.40 -14.33 35.87
N ARG A 105 12.71 -14.44 36.10
CA ARG A 105 13.25 -15.31 37.14
C ARG A 105 12.91 -14.80 38.53
N LEU A 106 12.89 -13.48 38.75
CA LEU A 106 12.46 -12.90 40.03
C LEU A 106 11.02 -13.26 40.37
N ALA A 107 10.14 -13.25 39.36
CA ALA A 107 8.73 -13.60 39.53
C ALA A 107 8.52 -15.10 39.81
N LEU A 108 9.38 -15.98 39.28
CA LEU A 108 9.30 -17.44 39.49
C LEU A 108 9.97 -17.89 40.80
N GLU A 109 11.09 -17.27 41.16
CA GLU A 109 11.89 -17.56 42.36
C GLU A 109 12.01 -16.28 43.20
N PRO A 110 10.99 -15.91 44.00
CA PRO A 110 11.02 -14.67 44.78
C PRO A 110 12.22 -14.64 45.72
N ARG A 111 13.06 -13.61 45.56
CA ARG A 111 14.22 -13.32 46.41
C ARG A 111 13.80 -12.65 47.72
N SER A 112 14.68 -12.66 48.71
CA SER A 112 14.37 -12.05 50.01
C SER A 112 14.61 -10.55 49.97
N VAL A 113 13.85 -9.82 50.79
CA VAL A 113 14.15 -8.41 51.09
C VAL A 113 15.59 -8.29 51.59
N GLY A 114 16.34 -7.35 51.03
CA GLY A 114 17.77 -7.15 51.30
C GLY A 114 18.71 -7.77 50.27
N ASP A 115 18.22 -8.62 49.37
CA ASP A 115 19.05 -9.16 48.28
C ASP A 115 19.42 -8.05 47.27
N VAL A 116 20.69 -8.01 46.89
CA VAL A 116 21.19 -7.13 45.81
C VAL A 116 21.02 -7.84 44.48
N ILE A 117 20.38 -7.18 43.52
CA ILE A 117 20.11 -7.71 42.19
C ILE A 117 20.66 -6.78 41.11
N SER A 118 21.10 -7.37 39.99
CA SER A 118 21.47 -6.64 38.78
C SER A 118 20.70 -7.21 37.59
N PHE A 119 20.00 -6.37 36.84
CA PHE A 119 19.16 -6.78 35.72
C PHE A 119 19.19 -5.77 34.57
N THR A 120 18.77 -6.22 33.39
CA THR A 120 18.56 -5.35 32.22
C THR A 120 17.10 -5.37 31.86
N ALA A 121 16.48 -4.20 31.74
CA ALA A 121 15.06 -4.07 31.45
C ALA A 121 14.79 -2.81 30.61
N ARG A 122 13.61 -2.75 29.99
CA ARG A 122 13.14 -1.52 29.36
C ARG A 122 12.67 -0.54 30.42
N LEU A 123 13.01 0.73 30.22
CA LEU A 123 12.45 1.85 30.94
C LEU A 123 10.99 2.02 30.51
N HIS A 124 10.03 1.50 31.27
CA HIS A 124 8.63 1.49 30.87
C HIS A 124 7.95 2.82 31.12
N HIS A 125 8.20 3.43 32.27
CA HIS A 125 7.67 4.74 32.65
C HIS A 125 8.53 5.37 33.76
N VAL A 126 8.65 6.70 33.78
CA VAL A 126 9.32 7.44 34.85
C VAL A 126 8.34 8.46 35.44
N ARG A 127 8.17 8.42 36.76
CA ARG A 127 7.34 9.38 37.51
C ARG A 127 8.22 10.18 38.45
N SER A 128 8.55 11.40 38.04
CA SER A 128 9.27 12.39 38.83
C SER A 128 8.38 12.97 39.94
N LEU A 129 8.89 13.03 41.17
CA LEU A 129 8.20 13.71 42.28
C LEU A 129 8.95 14.97 42.74
N SER A 130 10.28 14.96 42.70
CA SER A 130 11.14 16.09 43.05
C SER A 130 12.55 15.86 42.51
N SER A 131 13.44 16.87 42.57
CA SER A 131 14.86 16.69 42.21
C SER A 131 15.62 15.63 43.03
N LYS A 132 14.99 15.10 44.09
CA LYS A 132 15.55 14.09 45.00
C LYS A 132 14.85 12.74 44.94
N LEU A 133 13.76 12.59 44.19
CA LEU A 133 12.98 11.35 44.17
C LEU A 133 12.26 11.16 42.84
N ALA A 134 12.54 10.03 42.20
CA ALA A 134 11.82 9.53 41.04
C ALA A 134 11.45 8.04 41.21
N PHE A 135 10.26 7.67 40.74
CA PHE A 135 9.85 6.27 40.60
C PHE A 135 10.03 5.83 39.16
N VAL A 136 10.65 4.67 38.97
CA VAL A 136 10.95 4.12 37.65
C VAL A 136 10.27 2.77 37.51
N VAL A 137 9.45 2.58 36.48
CA VAL A 137 8.86 1.28 36.17
C VAL A 137 9.76 0.58 35.16
N PHE A 138 10.32 -0.56 35.54
CA PHE A 138 11.08 -1.42 34.65
C PHE A 138 10.19 -2.50 34.08
N ARG A 139 10.37 -2.83 32.81
CA ARG A 139 9.65 -3.91 32.15
C ARG A 139 10.59 -4.89 31.45
N ASP A 140 10.36 -6.17 31.69
CA ASP A 140 10.95 -7.28 30.95
C ASP A 140 9.82 -8.23 30.51
N GLN A 141 9.44 -8.14 29.23
CA GLN A 141 8.33 -8.88 28.63
C GLN A 141 7.00 -8.71 29.41
N THR A 142 6.54 -9.76 30.08
CA THR A 142 5.31 -9.77 30.90
C THR A 142 5.52 -9.19 32.28
N GLU A 143 6.77 -9.10 32.77
CA GLU A 143 7.04 -8.64 34.12
C GLU A 143 7.30 -7.14 34.19
N THR A 144 6.76 -6.52 35.24
CA THR A 144 7.05 -5.14 35.61
C THR A 144 7.42 -5.03 37.08
N LEU A 145 8.42 -4.20 37.38
CA LEU A 145 8.96 -3.95 38.72
C LEU A 145 9.14 -2.45 38.93
N GLN A 146 8.70 -1.93 40.08
CA GLN A 146 8.99 -0.56 40.48
C GLN A 146 10.42 -0.44 41.03
N GLY A 147 11.10 0.60 40.61
CA GLY A 147 12.35 1.09 41.17
C GLY A 147 12.15 2.43 41.88
N VAL A 148 12.88 2.61 42.98
CA VAL A 148 12.93 3.83 43.77
C VAL A 148 14.30 4.45 43.61
N LEU A 149 14.36 5.59 42.91
CA LEU A 149 15.58 6.39 42.77
C LEU A 149 15.46 7.61 43.68
N ALA A 150 16.06 7.51 44.88
CA ALA A 150 16.01 8.54 45.91
C ALA A 150 17.42 9.02 46.23
N PHE A 151 17.58 10.34 46.43
CA PHE A 151 18.82 10.95 46.90
C PHE A 151 19.29 10.26 48.19
N ARG A 152 20.54 9.78 48.17
CA ARG A 152 21.21 9.15 49.32
C ARG A 152 22.64 9.64 49.33
N GLU A 153 23.04 10.30 50.42
CA GLU A 153 24.39 10.85 50.57
C GLU A 153 25.45 9.77 50.29
N GLY A 154 26.40 10.07 49.40
CA GLY A 154 27.46 9.14 48.98
C GLY A 154 27.06 8.04 47.99
N VAL A 155 25.78 7.92 47.59
CA VAL A 155 25.32 6.87 46.67
C VAL A 155 24.57 7.43 45.46
N VAL A 156 23.59 8.31 45.67
CA VAL A 156 22.73 8.87 44.62
C VAL A 156 22.65 10.39 44.79
N SER A 157 23.11 11.13 43.78
CA SER A 157 23.06 12.61 43.72
C SER A 157 21.73 13.12 43.12
N GLU A 158 21.48 14.44 43.25
CA GLU A 158 20.39 15.08 42.50
C GLU A 158 20.63 15.06 40.98
N GLY A 159 21.90 15.06 40.55
CA GLY A 159 22.29 14.92 39.15
C GLY A 159 21.85 13.57 38.56
N PHE A 160 22.07 12.49 39.30
CA PHE A 160 21.62 11.15 38.92
C PHE A 160 20.09 11.07 38.81
N VAL A 161 19.34 11.61 39.79
CA VAL A 161 17.87 11.67 39.72
C VAL A 161 17.42 12.42 38.46
N ARG A 162 17.93 13.64 38.22
CA ARG A 162 17.57 14.45 37.05
C ARG A 162 17.93 13.80 35.71
N TRP A 163 19.04 13.06 35.66
CA TRP A 163 19.41 12.29 34.47
C TRP A 163 18.37 11.23 34.15
N ALA A 164 17.93 10.46 35.16
CA ALA A 164 16.91 9.43 34.98
C ALA A 164 15.55 9.99 34.52
N GLU A 165 15.15 11.17 35.02
CA GLU A 165 13.90 11.85 34.64
C GLU A 165 13.83 12.24 33.16
N ARG A 166 14.99 12.37 32.51
CA ARG A 166 15.10 12.80 31.11
C ARG A 166 15.39 11.66 30.14
N LEU A 167 15.43 10.43 30.65
CA LEU A 167 15.54 9.26 29.80
C LEU A 167 14.25 9.06 29.04
N THR A 168 14.38 8.88 27.72
CA THR A 168 13.27 8.48 26.87
C THR A 168 12.80 7.07 27.26
N THR A 169 11.48 6.90 27.45
CA THR A 169 10.88 5.58 27.69
C THR A 169 11.23 4.62 26.55
N GLU A 170 11.18 3.32 26.84
CA GLU A 170 11.60 2.21 25.97
C GLU A 170 13.11 2.02 25.78
N GLY A 171 13.95 2.94 26.28
CA GLY A 171 15.39 2.72 26.40
C GLY A 171 15.71 1.48 27.24
N LEU A 172 16.74 0.72 26.88
CA LEU A 172 17.20 -0.40 27.69
C LEU A 172 18.21 0.09 28.72
N VAL A 173 17.92 -0.17 29.98
CA VAL A 173 18.76 0.21 31.11
C VAL A 173 19.27 -1.02 31.84
N ARG A 174 20.51 -0.97 32.30
CA ARG A 174 21.05 -1.90 33.28
C ARG A 174 20.92 -1.27 34.66
N VAL A 175 20.35 -1.99 35.60
CA VAL A 175 20.04 -1.52 36.95
C VAL A 175 20.72 -2.44 37.95
N GLU A 176 21.30 -1.87 39.00
CA GLU A 176 21.72 -2.57 40.19
C GLU A 176 21.07 -1.91 41.40
N GLY A 177 20.57 -2.73 42.33
CA GLY A 177 19.92 -2.21 43.53
C GLY A 177 19.51 -3.30 44.50
N THR A 178 19.01 -2.85 45.65
CA THR A 178 18.60 -3.73 46.75
C THR A 178 17.09 -3.91 46.77
N LEU A 179 16.60 -5.15 46.88
CA LEU A 179 15.17 -5.44 46.98
C LEU A 179 14.62 -5.00 48.34
N GLN A 180 13.49 -4.31 48.35
CA GLN A 180 12.78 -3.90 49.55
C GLN A 180 11.27 -4.12 49.42
N LYS A 181 10.58 -4.10 50.57
CA LYS A 181 9.12 -4.18 50.63
C LYS A 181 8.54 -2.78 50.44
N PRO A 182 7.61 -2.57 49.49
CA PRO A 182 6.95 -1.28 49.33
C PRO A 182 5.99 -1.01 50.52
N PRO A 183 5.65 0.27 50.80
CA PRO A 183 4.70 0.61 51.86
C PRO A 183 3.30 0.01 51.63
N GLU A 184 2.88 -0.05 50.37
CA GLU A 184 1.63 -0.66 49.91
C GLU A 184 1.91 -1.47 48.63
N GLU A 185 1.03 -2.42 48.30
CA GLU A 185 1.16 -3.20 47.07
C GLU A 185 1.09 -2.32 45.82
N ILE A 186 2.06 -2.50 44.92
CA ILE A 186 2.19 -1.67 43.73
C ILE A 186 1.31 -2.24 42.61
N LYS A 187 0.01 -1.91 42.64
CA LYS A 187 -0.99 -2.41 41.69
C LYS A 187 -0.65 -2.17 40.21
N GLY A 188 0.19 -1.17 39.91
CA GLY A 188 0.65 -0.85 38.56
C GLY A 188 1.74 -1.78 38.02
N CYS A 189 2.27 -2.69 38.84
CA CYS A 189 3.30 -3.66 38.46
C CYS A 189 2.81 -5.11 38.59
N THR A 190 3.42 -6.05 37.87
CA THR A 190 3.15 -7.48 38.07
C THR A 190 3.80 -8.00 39.33
N ILE A 191 4.97 -7.47 39.69
CA ILE A 191 5.64 -7.74 40.97
C ILE A 191 5.20 -6.66 41.95
N GLN A 192 4.17 -6.96 42.74
CA GLN A 192 3.48 -5.98 43.59
C GLN A 192 4.05 -5.86 45.01
N GLY A 193 4.63 -6.96 45.53
CA GLY A 193 5.12 -7.06 46.91
C GLY A 193 6.58 -6.69 47.12
N LEU A 194 7.29 -6.31 46.05
CA LEU A 194 8.70 -5.94 46.06
C LEU A 194 8.94 -4.71 45.19
N GLU A 195 9.91 -3.90 45.56
CA GLU A 195 10.48 -2.84 44.73
C GLU A 195 12.01 -2.83 44.85
N VAL A 196 12.71 -2.25 43.87
CA VAL A 196 14.17 -2.14 43.90
C VAL A 196 14.61 -0.74 44.31
N LEU A 197 15.40 -0.63 45.37
CA LEU A 197 16.09 0.59 45.74
C LEU A 197 17.34 0.74 44.84
N ILE A 198 17.31 1.68 43.90
CA ILE A 198 18.32 1.78 42.83
C ILE A 198 19.64 2.33 43.37
N ASP A 199 20.73 1.59 43.17
CA ASP A 199 22.11 1.97 43.55
C ASP A 199 22.97 2.35 42.34
N SER A 200 22.68 1.79 41.15
CA SER A 200 23.28 2.19 39.87
C SER A 200 22.32 1.95 38.70
N MET A 201 22.40 2.77 37.66
CA MET A 201 21.58 2.63 36.46
C MET A 201 22.27 3.21 35.23
N HIS A 202 22.48 2.41 34.18
CA HIS A 202 23.14 2.83 32.94
C HIS A 202 22.23 2.63 31.73
N LEU A 203 22.17 3.64 30.85
CA LEU A 203 21.47 3.51 29.56
C LEU A 203 22.36 2.73 28.59
N MET A 204 21.90 1.53 28.22
CA MET A 204 22.63 0.61 27.35
C MET A 204 22.26 0.79 25.89
N VAL A 205 20.95 0.92 25.62
CA VAL A 205 20.42 1.13 24.26
C VAL A 205 19.49 2.33 24.30
N PRO A 206 19.93 3.51 23.79
CA PRO A 206 19.09 4.68 23.69
C PRO A 206 17.99 4.47 22.63
N VAL A 207 16.92 5.23 22.76
CA VAL A 207 15.90 5.37 21.72
C VAL A 207 16.30 6.56 20.84
N GLU A 208 16.59 6.30 19.56
CA GLU A 208 17.00 7.34 18.60
C GLU A 208 15.81 8.21 18.15
N GLU A 209 14.64 7.61 18.03
CA GLU A 209 13.40 8.28 17.64
C GLU A 209 12.29 7.94 18.63
N HIS A 210 11.61 8.97 19.16
CA HIS A 210 10.46 8.78 20.03
C HIS A 210 9.40 7.95 19.33
N LEU A 211 8.84 6.98 20.06
CA LEU A 211 7.71 6.22 19.55
C LEU A 211 6.52 7.16 19.35
N PRO A 212 5.72 6.99 18.28
CA PRO A 212 4.52 7.82 18.05
C PRO A 212 3.51 7.76 19.20
N ILE A 213 3.57 6.67 19.98
CA ILE A 213 2.81 6.48 21.20
C ILE A 213 3.66 5.71 22.21
N ASP A 214 3.60 6.15 23.47
CA ASP A 214 4.29 5.51 24.57
C ASP A 214 3.67 4.13 24.91
N VAL A 215 4.54 3.16 25.19
CA VAL A 215 4.14 1.76 25.40
C VAL A 215 3.45 1.54 26.75
N PHE A 216 3.74 2.36 27.75
CA PHE A 216 2.98 2.36 28.99
C PHE A 216 1.56 2.84 28.66
N THR A 217 1.41 4.01 28.03
CA THR A 217 0.11 4.62 27.73
C THR A 217 -0.78 3.79 26.77
N ILE A 218 -0.22 3.13 25.76
CA ILE A 218 -1.01 2.36 24.76
C ILE A 218 -1.80 1.20 25.37
N ASP A 219 -1.39 0.72 26.55
CA ASP A 219 -1.99 -0.40 27.27
C ASP A 219 -2.86 0.06 28.45
N HIS A 220 -3.07 1.37 28.64
CA HIS A 220 -3.89 1.89 29.73
C HIS A 220 -5.37 1.92 29.39
N VAL A 221 -6.18 1.69 30.42
CA VAL A 221 -7.63 1.80 30.37
C VAL A 221 -8.11 2.85 31.38
N HIS A 222 -9.20 3.52 31.06
CA HIS A 222 -9.91 4.45 31.92
C HIS A 222 -11.26 3.85 32.31
N GLU A 223 -11.62 3.91 33.59
CA GLU A 223 -12.95 3.53 34.05
C GLU A 223 -13.82 4.79 34.12
N ASP A 224 -14.90 4.81 33.35
CA ASP A 224 -15.92 5.85 33.44
C ASP A 224 -16.63 5.75 34.80
N GLN A 225 -16.61 6.84 35.56
CA GLN A 225 -17.11 6.85 36.95
C GLN A 225 -18.63 6.77 37.07
N GLU A 226 -19.39 7.06 36.01
CA GLU A 226 -20.85 7.02 36.01
C GLU A 226 -21.38 5.66 35.51
N THR A 227 -20.73 5.10 34.50
CA THR A 227 -21.17 3.87 33.81
C THR A 227 -20.38 2.63 34.24
N HIS A 228 -19.28 2.80 34.97
CA HIS A 228 -18.29 1.77 35.29
C HIS A 228 -17.74 1.04 34.06
N GLN A 229 -17.82 1.67 32.87
CA GLN A 229 -17.29 1.10 31.64
C GLN A 229 -15.79 1.36 31.56
N VAL A 230 -15.04 0.31 31.23
CA VAL A 230 -13.59 0.37 31.07
C VAL A 230 -13.27 0.61 29.59
N GLU A 231 -12.72 1.78 29.27
CA GLU A 231 -12.32 2.16 27.91
C GLU A 231 -10.80 2.20 27.75
N SER A 232 -10.29 1.66 26.66
CA SER A 232 -8.86 1.74 26.34
C SER A 232 -8.47 3.14 25.88
N LEU A 233 -7.41 3.73 26.46
CA LEU A 233 -6.91 5.05 26.06
C LEU A 233 -6.44 5.05 24.60
N ALA A 234 -5.88 3.94 24.13
CA ALA A 234 -5.56 3.75 22.71
C ALA A 234 -6.63 2.91 22.02
N THR A 235 -7.18 3.44 20.92
CA THR A 235 -8.12 2.70 20.08
C THR A 235 -7.44 1.52 19.38
N THR A 236 -8.22 0.54 18.92
CA THR A 236 -7.72 -0.58 18.12
C THR A 236 -6.93 -0.10 16.90
N ARG A 237 -7.35 0.98 16.25
CA ARG A 237 -6.63 1.57 15.10
C ARG A 237 -5.23 2.04 15.49
N VAL A 238 -5.07 2.70 16.64
CA VAL A 238 -3.76 3.14 17.14
C VAL A 238 -2.85 1.96 17.44
N ARG A 239 -3.39 0.90 18.06
CA ARG A 239 -2.66 -0.35 18.36
C ARG A 239 -2.22 -1.11 17.11
N VAL A 240 -3.04 -1.12 16.06
CA VAL A 240 -2.71 -1.75 14.78
C VAL A 240 -1.68 -0.93 14.00
N ALA A 241 -1.81 0.40 13.98
CA ALA A 241 -0.84 1.28 13.32
C ALA A 241 0.53 1.27 14.02
N ASN A 242 0.55 1.18 15.35
CA ASN A 242 1.77 1.14 16.16
C ASN A 242 2.04 -0.27 16.68
N ARG A 243 1.96 -1.27 15.78
CA ARG A 243 1.88 -2.67 16.18
C ARG A 243 3.07 -3.14 17.00
N ILE A 244 4.27 -2.71 16.67
CA ILE A 244 5.49 -3.06 17.42
C ILE A 244 5.42 -2.52 18.85
N ALA A 245 4.94 -1.29 19.04
CA ALA A 245 4.78 -0.69 20.37
C ALA A 245 3.77 -1.49 21.21
N PHE A 246 2.60 -1.83 20.62
CA PHE A 246 1.59 -2.66 21.27
C PHE A 246 2.11 -4.07 21.61
N LEU A 247 2.82 -4.73 20.69
CA LEU A 247 3.35 -6.08 20.92
C LEU A 247 4.36 -6.18 22.06
N ARG A 248 4.93 -5.05 22.50
CA ARG A 248 5.80 -5.04 23.66
C ARG A 248 5.00 -5.08 24.97
N THR A 249 3.74 -4.62 25.01
CA THR A 249 2.97 -4.53 26.26
C THR A 249 2.83 -5.89 26.93
N PRO A 250 2.82 -5.96 28.28
CA PRO A 250 2.59 -7.22 29.00
C PRO A 250 1.31 -7.94 28.55
N THR A 251 0.26 -7.18 28.23
CA THR A 251 -1.02 -7.69 27.70
C THR A 251 -0.83 -8.41 26.36
N ALA A 252 -0.23 -7.77 25.36
CA ALA A 252 0.00 -8.39 24.06
C ALA A 252 0.95 -9.59 24.16
N GLN A 253 2.01 -9.46 24.94
CA GLN A 253 2.95 -10.54 25.26
C GLN A 253 2.24 -11.77 25.85
N SER A 254 1.25 -11.56 26.71
CA SER A 254 0.43 -12.61 27.32
C SER A 254 -0.48 -13.29 26.29
N ILE A 255 -1.17 -12.51 25.44
CA ILE A 255 -2.03 -13.03 24.36
C ILE A 255 -1.24 -13.99 23.46
N PHE A 256 -0.03 -13.61 23.03
CA PHE A 256 0.76 -14.42 22.10
C PHE A 256 1.49 -15.62 22.75
N ARG A 257 1.69 -15.61 24.08
CA ARG A 257 2.07 -16.83 24.82
C ARG A 257 0.92 -17.85 24.82
N ILE A 258 -0.30 -17.40 25.09
CA ILE A 258 -1.49 -18.25 25.03
C ILE A 258 -1.72 -18.75 23.61
N ASN A 259 -1.55 -17.91 22.58
CA ASN A 259 -1.61 -18.31 21.17
C ASN A 259 -0.68 -19.51 20.88
N SER A 260 0.60 -19.40 21.26
CA SER A 260 1.57 -20.50 21.14
C SER A 260 1.16 -21.74 21.93
N GLY A 261 0.62 -21.54 23.14
CA GLY A 261 0.08 -22.58 23.99
C GLY A 261 -1.05 -23.37 23.34
N VAL A 262 -2.01 -22.69 22.70
CA VAL A 262 -3.12 -23.31 21.97
C VAL A 262 -2.57 -24.21 20.85
N CYS A 263 -1.65 -23.72 20.03
CA CYS A 263 -1.03 -24.52 18.96
C CYS A 263 -0.25 -25.73 19.48
N SER A 264 0.42 -25.60 20.63
CA SER A 264 1.14 -26.72 21.26
C SER A 264 0.17 -27.78 21.79
N ILE A 265 -0.93 -27.37 22.45
CA ILE A 265 -1.94 -28.29 22.97
C ILE A 265 -2.66 -28.99 21.81
N PHE A 266 -3.05 -28.23 20.77
CA PHE A 266 -3.71 -28.77 19.57
C PHE A 266 -2.89 -29.91 18.95
N ARG A 267 -1.60 -29.66 18.68
CA ARG A 267 -0.68 -30.68 18.15
C ARG A 267 -0.57 -31.89 19.07
N SER A 268 -0.28 -31.66 20.35
CA SER A 268 -0.04 -32.74 21.31
C SER A 268 -1.25 -33.66 21.46
N VAL A 269 -2.46 -33.11 21.48
CA VAL A 269 -3.70 -33.89 21.59
C VAL A 269 -3.91 -34.73 20.34
N LEU A 270 -3.77 -34.16 19.14
CA LEU A 270 -3.99 -34.90 17.90
C LEU A 270 -2.92 -35.97 17.64
N GLU A 271 -1.65 -35.67 17.91
CA GLU A 271 -0.56 -36.65 17.84
C GLU A 271 -0.82 -37.84 18.78
N SER A 272 -1.33 -37.59 19.99
CA SER A 272 -1.69 -38.66 20.93
C SER A 272 -2.84 -39.55 20.44
N GLN A 273 -3.63 -39.05 19.50
CA GLN A 273 -4.72 -39.78 18.84
C GLN A 273 -4.30 -40.36 17.47
N GLY A 274 -3.00 -40.38 17.17
CA GLY A 274 -2.44 -40.97 15.96
C GLY A 274 -2.65 -40.13 14.69
N PHE A 275 -2.93 -38.84 14.82
CA PHE A 275 -2.89 -37.95 13.66
C PHE A 275 -1.45 -37.62 13.29
N ILE A 276 -1.24 -37.31 12.00
CA ILE A 276 0.02 -36.80 11.48
C ILE A 276 -0.12 -35.35 11.01
N GLU A 277 0.91 -34.55 11.26
CA GLU A 277 0.99 -33.20 10.71
C GLU A 277 1.32 -33.25 9.22
N ILE A 278 0.58 -32.49 8.41
CA ILE A 278 0.82 -32.32 6.97
C ILE A 278 1.07 -30.84 6.64
N HIS A 279 1.79 -30.58 5.55
CA HIS A 279 2.05 -29.24 5.05
C HIS A 279 1.60 -29.13 3.59
N THR A 280 0.58 -28.33 3.34
CA THR A 280 -0.08 -28.27 2.03
C THR A 280 0.27 -27.00 1.26
N PRO A 281 0.34 -27.05 -0.09
CA PRO A 281 0.64 -25.87 -0.88
C PRO A 281 -0.47 -24.82 -0.74
N LYS A 282 -0.07 -23.56 -0.56
CA LYS A 282 -0.99 -22.42 -0.46
C LYS A 282 -1.24 -21.72 -1.79
N LEU A 283 -0.49 -22.10 -2.83
CA LEU A 283 -0.72 -21.69 -4.21
C LEU A 283 -1.47 -22.81 -4.94
N GLN A 284 -2.60 -22.48 -5.52
CA GLN A 284 -3.50 -23.42 -6.19
C GLN A 284 -3.76 -22.99 -7.64
N PRO A 285 -3.98 -23.95 -8.56
CA PRO A 285 -4.19 -23.66 -9.98
C PRO A 285 -5.59 -23.08 -10.28
N ALA A 286 -6.54 -23.22 -9.36
CA ALA A 286 -7.91 -22.77 -9.50
C ALA A 286 -8.51 -22.34 -8.15
N ALA A 287 -9.58 -21.55 -8.20
CA ALA A 287 -10.40 -21.23 -7.03
C ALA A 287 -11.09 -22.50 -6.52
N THR A 288 -10.94 -22.81 -5.23
CA THR A 288 -11.36 -24.09 -4.63
C THR A 288 -12.78 -24.13 -4.10
N GLU A 289 -13.38 -22.96 -3.82
CA GLU A 289 -14.75 -22.84 -3.30
C GLU A 289 -15.56 -21.93 -4.24
N SER A 290 -16.77 -22.36 -4.64
CA SER A 290 -17.63 -21.57 -5.53
C SER A 290 -18.07 -20.28 -4.85
N GLY A 291 -17.85 -19.14 -5.50
CA GLY A 291 -18.49 -17.87 -5.17
C GLY A 291 -17.74 -16.95 -4.22
N ALA A 292 -16.66 -17.40 -3.58
CA ALA A 292 -15.84 -16.53 -2.73
C ALA A 292 -14.74 -15.82 -3.53
N GLU A 293 -14.49 -14.54 -3.21
CA GLU A 293 -13.36 -13.81 -3.76
C GLU A 293 -12.05 -14.51 -3.33
N VAL A 294 -11.19 -14.81 -4.29
CA VAL A 294 -9.88 -15.45 -4.09
C VAL A 294 -8.77 -14.49 -4.47
N PHE A 295 -7.70 -14.45 -3.67
CA PHE A 295 -6.51 -13.68 -4.03
C PHE A 295 -5.80 -14.32 -5.22
N LYS A 296 -5.49 -13.51 -6.22
CA LYS A 296 -4.75 -13.91 -7.42
C LYS A 296 -3.28 -13.52 -7.25
N ALA A 297 -2.38 -14.44 -7.59
CA ALA A 297 -0.95 -14.22 -7.65
C ALA A 297 -0.44 -14.41 -9.08
N ASN A 298 0.47 -13.54 -9.52
CA ASN A 298 1.23 -13.78 -10.75
C ASN A 298 2.30 -14.84 -10.48
N TYR A 299 2.21 -15.97 -11.16
CA TYR A 299 3.04 -17.13 -10.96
C TYR A 299 3.85 -17.46 -12.22
N PHE A 300 4.87 -16.65 -12.54
CA PHE A 300 5.67 -16.77 -13.76
C PHE A 300 4.88 -16.52 -15.06
N GLY A 301 4.01 -15.49 -15.07
CA GLY A 301 3.21 -15.12 -16.24
C GLY A 301 1.89 -15.89 -16.40
N ARG A 302 1.62 -16.84 -15.50
CA ARG A 302 0.32 -17.52 -15.33
C ARG A 302 -0.32 -17.08 -14.01
N THR A 303 -1.62 -17.26 -13.89
CA THR A 303 -2.34 -16.96 -12.64
C THR A 303 -2.31 -18.18 -11.71
N ALA A 304 -1.96 -17.95 -10.45
CA ALA A 304 -2.22 -18.86 -9.34
C ALA A 304 -3.16 -18.18 -8.33
N PHE A 305 -3.75 -18.96 -7.43
CA PHE A 305 -4.65 -18.47 -6.40
C PHE A 305 -4.14 -18.86 -5.02
N LEU A 306 -4.39 -18.02 -4.01
CA LEU A 306 -4.13 -18.38 -2.63
C LEU A 306 -5.26 -19.26 -2.07
N ALA A 307 -4.88 -20.30 -1.33
CA ALA A 307 -5.80 -21.29 -0.79
C ALA A 307 -6.69 -20.70 0.32
N GLN A 308 -8.01 -20.80 0.16
CA GLN A 308 -8.98 -20.34 1.16
C GLN A 308 -9.14 -21.27 2.35
N SER A 309 -8.62 -22.48 2.22
CA SER A 309 -8.49 -23.49 3.26
C SER A 309 -7.63 -24.63 2.69
N PRO A 310 -7.01 -25.47 3.53
CA PRO A 310 -6.34 -26.69 3.08
C PRO A 310 -7.33 -27.82 2.72
N GLN A 311 -8.63 -27.52 2.54
CA GLN A 311 -9.72 -28.50 2.46
C GLN A 311 -9.55 -29.56 1.36
N LEU A 312 -9.05 -29.17 0.18
CA LEU A 312 -8.84 -30.15 -0.89
C LEU A 312 -7.66 -31.09 -0.56
N ALA A 313 -6.56 -30.53 -0.08
CA ALA A 313 -5.34 -31.27 0.19
C ALA A 313 -5.48 -32.22 1.40
N LYS A 314 -6.21 -31.82 2.45
CA LYS A 314 -6.47 -32.72 3.59
C LYS A 314 -7.36 -33.91 3.22
N GLN A 315 -8.36 -33.73 2.33
CA GLN A 315 -9.16 -34.85 1.79
C GLN A 315 -8.34 -35.76 0.87
N MET A 316 -7.51 -35.19 0.00
CA MET A 316 -6.57 -35.98 -0.83
C MET A 316 -5.59 -36.78 0.03
N SER A 317 -5.22 -36.28 1.21
CA SER A 317 -4.38 -37.03 2.14
C SER A 317 -5.11 -38.25 2.72
N ILE A 318 -6.42 -38.16 2.98
CA ILE A 318 -7.22 -39.34 3.34
C ILE A 318 -7.28 -40.34 2.19
N SER A 319 -7.44 -39.87 0.95
CA SER A 319 -7.39 -40.73 -0.25
C SER A 319 -6.02 -41.39 -0.44
N ALA A 320 -4.94 -40.78 0.05
CA ALA A 320 -3.59 -41.32 0.05
C ALA A 320 -3.27 -42.19 1.29
N ASP A 321 -4.29 -42.76 1.94
CA ASP A 321 -4.18 -43.68 3.08
C ASP A 321 -3.53 -43.13 4.36
N PHE A 322 -3.41 -41.81 4.51
CA PHE A 322 -2.85 -41.22 5.74
C PHE A 322 -3.75 -41.40 6.98
N GLY A 323 -5.03 -41.75 6.79
CA GLY A 323 -5.98 -42.09 7.86
C GLY A 323 -6.46 -40.91 8.69
N ARG A 324 -5.56 -40.17 9.35
CA ARG A 324 -5.83 -39.03 10.24
C ARG A 324 -4.76 -37.96 10.07
N VAL A 325 -5.15 -36.76 9.63
CA VAL A 325 -4.21 -35.68 9.32
C VAL A 325 -4.63 -34.37 9.98
N PHE A 326 -3.65 -33.53 10.31
CA PHE A 326 -3.89 -32.15 10.72
C PHE A 326 -2.87 -31.19 10.09
N GLU A 327 -3.22 -29.91 10.04
CA GLU A 327 -2.33 -28.84 9.58
C GLU A 327 -2.54 -27.58 10.43
N ILE A 328 -1.43 -26.90 10.78
CA ILE A 328 -1.46 -25.52 11.27
C ILE A 328 -0.80 -24.65 10.19
N GLY A 329 -1.57 -23.77 9.55
CA GLY A 329 -1.05 -22.98 8.43
C GLY A 329 -1.90 -21.78 8.05
N PRO A 330 -1.39 -20.92 7.15
CA PRO A 330 -2.12 -19.72 6.74
C PRO A 330 -3.33 -20.07 5.87
N VAL A 331 -4.38 -19.28 6.05
CA VAL A 331 -5.65 -19.33 5.34
C VAL A 331 -6.00 -17.94 4.83
N PHE A 332 -6.47 -17.85 3.57
CA PHE A 332 -6.70 -16.58 2.88
C PHE A 332 -8.16 -16.39 2.47
N ARG A 333 -8.83 -15.34 2.96
CA ARG A 333 -10.20 -14.97 2.56
C ARG A 333 -10.14 -13.61 1.88
N ALA A 334 -10.52 -13.53 0.61
CA ALA A 334 -10.43 -12.26 -0.14
C ALA A 334 -11.73 -11.45 -0.12
N GLU A 335 -12.67 -11.77 0.77
CA GLU A 335 -13.89 -11.00 0.96
C GLU A 335 -13.58 -9.61 1.52
N ASP A 336 -14.18 -8.56 0.95
CA ASP A 336 -14.08 -7.18 1.45
C ASP A 336 -14.93 -6.96 2.72
N SER A 337 -14.61 -7.72 3.77
CA SER A 337 -15.30 -7.69 5.06
C SER A 337 -14.41 -7.07 6.14
N ASN A 338 -14.52 -5.76 6.33
CA ASN A 338 -13.76 -5.04 7.35
C ASN A 338 -14.55 -4.89 8.66
N THR A 339 -14.78 -6.00 9.36
CA THR A 339 -15.45 -6.04 10.68
C THR A 339 -14.45 -6.25 11.83
N HIS A 340 -14.94 -6.31 13.08
CA HIS A 340 -14.12 -6.66 14.25
C HIS A 340 -13.88 -8.18 14.38
N ARG A 341 -14.53 -9.01 13.53
CA ARG A 341 -14.48 -10.48 13.59
C ARG A 341 -13.76 -11.15 12.41
N HIS A 342 -13.41 -10.40 11.36
CA HIS A 342 -12.84 -10.95 10.13
C HIS A 342 -11.41 -10.44 9.87
N LEU A 343 -10.60 -11.31 9.28
CA LEU A 343 -9.26 -11.07 8.74
C LEU A 343 -9.20 -11.63 7.31
N THR A 344 -8.36 -11.06 6.47
CA THR A 344 -8.13 -11.56 5.10
C THR A 344 -7.05 -12.64 5.04
N GLU A 345 -6.16 -12.67 6.03
CA GLU A 345 -5.18 -13.73 6.27
C GLU A 345 -5.19 -14.06 7.77
N TYR A 346 -5.32 -15.34 8.09
CA TYR A 346 -5.33 -15.86 9.47
C TYR A 346 -4.72 -17.26 9.54
N THR A 347 -4.50 -17.78 10.74
CA THR A 347 -3.95 -19.13 10.95
C THR A 347 -5.07 -20.14 11.16
N GLY A 348 -5.20 -21.07 10.22
CA GLY A 348 -6.08 -22.23 10.33
C GLY A 348 -5.41 -23.37 11.09
N MET A 349 -6.18 -24.01 11.97
CA MET A 349 -5.87 -25.31 12.56
C MET A 349 -6.91 -26.30 12.01
N ASP A 350 -6.48 -27.09 11.03
CA ASP A 350 -7.34 -27.98 10.27
C ASP A 350 -7.07 -29.44 10.63
N LEU A 351 -8.11 -30.26 10.60
CA LEU A 351 -7.97 -31.72 10.69
C LEU A 351 -8.96 -32.43 9.77
N GLU A 352 -8.61 -33.63 9.36
CA GLU A 352 -9.46 -34.54 8.58
C GLU A 352 -9.13 -35.99 8.97
N MET A 353 -10.14 -36.85 9.03
CA MET A 353 -9.94 -38.26 9.37
C MET A 353 -10.93 -39.17 8.65
N ALA A 354 -10.48 -40.39 8.35
CA ALA A 354 -11.37 -41.48 7.97
C ALA A 354 -12.31 -41.82 9.14
N ILE A 355 -13.59 -42.02 8.83
CA ILE A 355 -14.64 -42.41 9.78
C ILE A 355 -15.14 -43.82 9.45
N SER A 356 -15.58 -44.54 10.48
CA SER A 356 -16.01 -45.94 10.30
C SER A 356 -17.53 -46.08 10.19
N ARG A 357 -18.28 -45.33 10.99
CA ARG A 357 -19.75 -45.44 11.06
C ARG A 357 -20.41 -44.11 10.75
N ASP A 358 -20.01 -43.07 11.48
CA ASP A 358 -20.70 -41.78 11.47
C ASP A 358 -19.74 -40.61 11.72
N TYR A 359 -20.08 -39.42 11.22
CA TYR A 359 -19.25 -38.22 11.39
C TYR A 359 -19.22 -37.69 12.82
N HIS A 360 -20.13 -38.14 13.69
CA HIS A 360 -20.04 -37.91 15.13
C HIS A 360 -18.73 -38.45 15.72
N GLU A 361 -18.08 -39.45 15.09
CA GLU A 361 -16.73 -39.90 15.50
C GLU A 361 -15.70 -38.75 15.41
N ALA A 362 -15.77 -37.94 14.36
CA ALA A 362 -14.91 -36.76 14.23
C ALA A 362 -15.37 -35.65 15.19
N MET A 363 -16.68 -35.44 15.34
CA MET A 363 -17.24 -34.45 16.27
C MET A 363 -16.78 -34.69 17.71
N GLU A 364 -16.80 -35.93 18.20
CA GLU A 364 -16.34 -36.31 19.54
C GLU A 364 -14.84 -36.01 19.74
N ILE A 365 -14.01 -36.25 18.71
CA ILE A 365 -12.58 -35.93 18.77
C ILE A 365 -12.38 -34.42 18.84
N ILE A 366 -13.12 -33.65 18.04
CA ILE A 366 -13.02 -32.19 18.00
C ILE A 366 -13.53 -31.59 19.33
N ASP A 367 -14.62 -32.11 19.90
CA ASP A 367 -15.15 -31.70 21.21
C ASP A 367 -14.10 -31.89 22.32
N ASN A 368 -13.51 -33.09 22.39
CA ASN A 368 -12.46 -33.41 23.35
C ASN A 368 -11.20 -32.56 23.16
N LEU A 369 -10.83 -32.27 21.90
CA LEU A 369 -9.73 -31.38 21.56
C LEU A 369 -9.97 -29.96 22.08
N MET A 370 -11.16 -29.40 21.86
CA MET A 370 -11.50 -28.05 22.33
C MET A 370 -11.49 -27.97 23.86
N LYS A 371 -12.08 -28.94 24.56
CA LYS A 371 -12.02 -29.03 26.03
C LYS A 371 -10.59 -29.13 26.55
N SER A 372 -9.74 -29.91 25.87
CA SER A 372 -8.32 -30.04 26.22
C SER A 372 -7.55 -28.73 26.04
N ILE A 373 -7.87 -27.96 24.99
CA ILE A 373 -7.32 -26.61 24.79
C ILE A 373 -7.74 -25.70 25.93
N PHE A 374 -9.04 -25.64 26.29
CA PHE A 374 -9.52 -24.78 27.37
C PHE A 374 -8.85 -25.14 28.70
N GLN A 375 -8.87 -26.42 29.07
CA GLN A 375 -8.21 -26.91 30.29
C GLN A 375 -6.72 -26.59 30.31
N GLY A 376 -6.01 -26.85 29.21
CA GLY A 376 -4.58 -26.58 29.11
C GLY A 376 -4.23 -25.10 29.18
N VAL A 377 -5.06 -24.22 28.59
CA VAL A 377 -4.87 -22.77 28.66
C VAL A 377 -5.03 -22.28 30.10
N TYR A 378 -6.14 -22.60 30.76
CA TYR A 378 -6.40 -22.15 32.13
C TYR A 378 -5.44 -22.75 33.15
N ALA A 379 -4.96 -23.98 32.95
CA ALA A 379 -4.01 -24.62 33.84
C ALA A 379 -2.58 -24.07 33.70
N ARG A 380 -2.14 -23.73 32.49
CA ARG A 380 -0.74 -23.37 32.20
C ARG A 380 -0.49 -21.86 32.14
N PHE A 381 -1.50 -21.06 31.81
CA PHE A 381 -1.36 -19.64 31.49
C PHE A 381 -2.23 -18.72 32.35
N ARG A 382 -2.54 -19.14 33.59
CA ARG A 382 -3.38 -18.36 34.52
C ARG A 382 -2.86 -16.94 34.72
N LYS A 383 -1.54 -16.79 34.87
CA LYS A 383 -0.87 -15.49 35.05
C LYS A 383 -1.09 -14.57 33.84
N GLU A 384 -0.89 -15.09 32.63
CA GLU A 384 -1.11 -14.36 31.38
C GLU A 384 -2.56 -13.91 31.24
N ILE A 385 -3.53 -14.78 31.59
CA ILE A 385 -4.94 -14.43 31.56
C ILE A 385 -5.25 -13.31 32.57
N ASP A 386 -4.67 -13.35 33.77
CA ASP A 386 -4.86 -12.30 34.77
C ASP A 386 -4.29 -10.96 34.32
N ILE A 387 -3.12 -10.94 33.66
CA ILE A 387 -2.57 -9.74 33.02
C ILE A 387 -3.54 -9.22 31.95
N ILE A 388 -4.05 -10.09 31.08
CA ILE A 388 -5.00 -9.71 30.03
C ILE A 388 -6.28 -9.12 30.62
N LYS A 389 -6.81 -9.69 31.71
CA LYS A 389 -8.02 -9.20 32.40
C LYS A 389 -7.88 -7.78 32.94
N THR A 390 -6.66 -7.33 33.23
CA THR A 390 -6.45 -5.94 33.63
C THR A 390 -6.79 -4.93 32.53
N ARG A 391 -6.82 -5.37 31.24
CA ARG A 391 -7.08 -4.54 30.04
C ARG A 391 -8.36 -4.93 29.31
N PHE A 392 -8.66 -6.22 29.30
CA PHE A 392 -9.88 -6.79 28.74
C PHE A 392 -10.61 -7.53 29.87
N PRO A 393 -11.35 -6.83 30.76
CA PRO A 393 -12.07 -7.49 31.85
C PRO A 393 -13.06 -8.52 31.31
N HIS A 394 -12.95 -9.77 31.77
CA HIS A 394 -13.85 -10.85 31.38
C HIS A 394 -13.90 -11.96 32.41
N ASP A 395 -15.02 -12.68 32.44
CA ASP A 395 -15.17 -13.91 33.21
C ASP A 395 -14.46 -15.08 32.55
N ASP A 396 -13.98 -16.03 33.37
CA ASP A 396 -13.46 -17.29 32.83
C ASP A 396 -14.56 -18.04 32.05
N LEU A 397 -14.13 -18.76 31.00
CA LEU A 397 -15.03 -19.52 30.15
C LEU A 397 -15.69 -20.66 30.94
N VAL A 398 -16.99 -20.86 30.74
CA VAL A 398 -17.72 -21.98 31.34
C VAL A 398 -18.04 -23.05 30.30
N TRP A 399 -17.49 -24.25 30.47
CA TRP A 399 -17.89 -25.44 29.72
C TRP A 399 -18.24 -26.58 30.66
N ILE A 400 -19.13 -27.46 30.23
CA ILE A 400 -19.61 -28.61 31.01
C ILE A 400 -19.07 -29.92 30.43
N GLU A 401 -19.08 -30.97 31.25
CA GLU A 401 -18.54 -32.29 30.88
C GLU A 401 -19.24 -32.86 29.64
N GLN A 402 -20.57 -32.85 29.64
CA GLN A 402 -21.39 -33.26 28.50
C GLN A 402 -21.75 -32.04 27.67
N THR A 403 -21.10 -31.86 26.52
CA THR A 403 -21.37 -30.72 25.62
C THR A 403 -22.80 -30.82 25.08
N PRO A 404 -23.59 -29.73 25.13
CA PRO A 404 -24.88 -29.67 24.47
C PRO A 404 -24.70 -29.78 22.95
N ILE A 405 -25.36 -30.77 22.35
CA ILE A 405 -25.45 -30.95 20.89
C ILE A 405 -26.91 -30.70 20.51
N ILE A 406 -27.16 -29.64 19.74
CA ILE A 406 -28.50 -29.17 19.41
C ILE A 406 -28.66 -29.23 17.90
N LYS A 407 -29.75 -29.82 17.38
CA LYS A 407 -29.99 -29.80 15.93
C LYS A 407 -30.32 -28.38 15.48
N PHE A 408 -29.89 -27.98 14.29
CA PHE A 408 -30.13 -26.65 13.72
C PHE A 408 -31.60 -26.24 13.78
N LYS A 409 -32.48 -27.19 13.45
CA LYS A 409 -33.93 -26.98 13.53
C LYS A 409 -34.41 -26.66 14.95
N ASP A 410 -33.89 -27.36 15.96
CA ASP A 410 -34.25 -27.13 17.36
C ASP A 410 -33.69 -25.79 17.85
N ALA A 411 -32.46 -25.44 17.43
CA ALA A 411 -31.83 -24.15 17.70
C ALA A 411 -32.64 -22.97 17.11
N VAL A 412 -33.09 -23.08 15.85
CA VAL A 412 -34.00 -22.09 15.23
C VAL A 412 -35.33 -22.03 15.97
N GLY A 413 -35.87 -23.18 16.39
CA GLY A 413 -37.07 -23.25 17.21
C GLY A 413 -36.92 -22.49 18.54
N MET A 414 -35.80 -22.67 19.25
CA MET A 414 -35.47 -21.96 20.49
C MET A 414 -35.37 -20.45 20.26
N LEU A 415 -34.68 -20.03 19.20
CA LEU A 415 -34.51 -18.62 18.85
C LEU A 415 -35.86 -17.95 18.55
N ASN A 416 -36.68 -18.57 17.71
CA ASN A 416 -38.02 -18.08 17.36
C ASN A 416 -38.96 -18.07 18.56
N ALA A 417 -38.87 -19.05 19.47
CA ALA A 417 -39.66 -19.09 20.70
C ALA A 417 -39.33 -17.94 21.66
N SER A 418 -38.11 -17.38 21.59
CA SER A 418 -37.71 -16.18 22.35
C SER A 418 -38.33 -14.88 21.83
N GLY A 419 -39.02 -14.94 20.68
CA GLY A 419 -39.56 -13.77 19.99
C GLY A 419 -38.54 -13.02 19.13
N TRP A 420 -37.41 -13.65 18.80
CA TRP A 420 -36.40 -13.03 17.93
C TRP A 420 -36.92 -12.87 16.50
N THR A 421 -36.61 -11.73 15.89
CA THR A 421 -36.85 -11.47 14.47
C THR A 421 -35.64 -10.76 13.86
N ASP A 422 -35.47 -10.90 12.55
CA ASP A 422 -34.52 -10.10 11.78
C ASP A 422 -34.92 -8.61 11.70
N ASP A 423 -34.12 -7.80 11.01
CA ASP A 423 -34.35 -6.36 10.84
C ASP A 423 -35.61 -6.04 9.99
N HIS A 424 -36.23 -7.05 9.40
CA HIS A 424 -37.48 -6.96 8.64
C HIS A 424 -38.68 -7.55 9.38
N GLY A 425 -38.51 -7.94 10.65
CA GLY A 425 -39.56 -8.53 11.48
C GLY A 425 -39.91 -9.98 11.11
N LYS A 426 -39.03 -10.69 10.40
CA LYS A 426 -39.22 -12.11 10.06
C LYS A 426 -38.53 -13.02 11.08
N PRO A 427 -39.13 -14.18 11.40
CA PRO A 427 -38.47 -15.19 12.23
C PRO A 427 -37.28 -15.81 11.49
N ALA A 428 -36.38 -16.45 12.23
CA ALA A 428 -35.27 -17.22 11.67
C ALA A 428 -35.79 -18.41 10.85
N SER A 429 -35.16 -18.66 9.69
CA SER A 429 -35.49 -19.77 8.80
C SER A 429 -34.79 -21.06 9.24
N GLU A 430 -35.47 -22.19 9.11
CA GLU A 430 -34.87 -23.52 9.31
C GLU A 430 -33.99 -23.96 8.14
N PHE A 431 -34.03 -23.24 7.01
CA PHE A 431 -33.37 -23.64 5.74
C PHE A 431 -32.36 -22.61 5.23
N GLU A 432 -32.04 -21.59 6.02
CA GLU A 432 -31.04 -20.57 5.69
C GLU A 432 -30.07 -20.43 6.86
N ASP A 433 -28.90 -19.85 6.59
CA ASP A 433 -27.88 -19.66 7.62
C ASP A 433 -28.29 -18.62 8.67
N LEU A 434 -27.70 -18.70 9.86
CA LEU A 434 -27.98 -17.75 10.95
C LEU A 434 -27.20 -16.45 10.75
N SER A 435 -27.89 -15.32 10.86
CA SER A 435 -27.21 -14.03 10.97
C SER A 435 -26.39 -13.95 12.26
N THR A 436 -25.33 -13.14 12.28
CA THR A 436 -24.51 -12.93 13.51
C THR A 436 -25.34 -12.55 14.74
N ARG A 437 -26.38 -11.71 14.57
CA ARG A 437 -27.26 -11.32 15.69
C ARG A 437 -28.12 -12.49 16.19
N ALA A 438 -28.48 -13.41 15.29
CA ALA A 438 -29.16 -14.65 15.65
C ALA A 438 -28.22 -15.58 16.42
N GLU A 439 -26.96 -15.75 15.98
CA GLU A 439 -25.95 -16.56 16.69
C GLU A 439 -25.75 -16.09 18.13
N VAL A 440 -25.54 -14.77 18.31
CA VAL A 440 -25.31 -14.17 19.64
C VAL A 440 -26.52 -14.39 20.54
N ARG A 441 -27.72 -14.10 20.04
CA ARG A 441 -28.95 -14.29 20.82
C ARG A 441 -29.17 -15.75 21.18
N LEU A 442 -28.93 -16.67 20.26
CA LEU A 442 -29.03 -18.09 20.52
C LEU A 442 -28.01 -18.55 21.58
N GLY A 443 -26.79 -18.00 21.54
CA GLY A 443 -25.77 -18.24 22.57
C GLY A 443 -26.20 -17.77 23.96
N GLU A 444 -26.85 -16.62 24.08
CA GLU A 444 -27.43 -16.14 25.35
C GLU A 444 -28.48 -17.12 25.88
N LEU A 445 -29.42 -17.56 25.02
CA LEU A 445 -30.45 -18.53 25.39
C LEU A 445 -29.85 -19.86 25.85
N ILE A 446 -28.84 -20.36 25.14
CA ILE A 446 -28.15 -21.60 25.50
C ILE A 446 -27.42 -21.44 26.83
N LYS A 447 -26.78 -20.29 27.06
CA LYS A 447 -26.12 -20.00 28.35
C LYS A 447 -27.12 -19.94 29.49
N GLU A 448 -28.30 -19.35 29.30
CA GLU A 448 -29.37 -19.33 30.30
C GLU A 448 -29.91 -20.72 30.62
N MET A 449 -30.08 -21.58 29.60
CA MET A 449 -30.67 -22.92 29.78
C MET A 449 -29.68 -23.99 30.25
N TYR A 450 -28.47 -23.99 29.69
CA TYR A 450 -27.46 -25.04 29.88
C TYR A 450 -26.26 -24.59 30.70
N LEU A 451 -26.20 -23.31 31.10
CA LEU A 451 -25.13 -22.74 31.93
C LEU A 451 -23.72 -22.95 31.32
N THR A 452 -23.61 -22.83 29.99
CA THR A 452 -22.34 -23.00 29.28
C THR A 452 -22.15 -21.95 28.19
N ASP A 453 -20.88 -21.58 27.97
CA ASP A 453 -20.42 -20.75 26.86
C ASP A 453 -20.02 -21.59 25.62
N TYR A 454 -20.05 -22.92 25.70
CA TYR A 454 -19.53 -23.83 24.68
C TYR A 454 -20.56 -24.91 24.31
N TYR A 455 -20.90 -25.00 23.02
CA TYR A 455 -21.91 -25.92 22.52
C TYR A 455 -21.73 -26.22 21.03
N ILE A 456 -22.41 -27.25 20.54
CA ILE A 456 -22.39 -27.70 19.15
C ILE A 456 -23.79 -27.60 18.56
N ILE A 457 -23.90 -27.01 17.36
CA ILE A 457 -25.12 -27.10 16.55
C ILE A 457 -24.87 -28.10 15.43
N ASP A 458 -25.71 -29.12 15.32
CA ASP A 458 -25.62 -30.20 14.35
C ASP A 458 -26.70 -30.09 13.27
N LYS A 459 -26.53 -30.77 12.13
CA LYS A 459 -27.51 -30.85 11.03
C LYS A 459 -27.83 -29.51 10.38
N PHE A 460 -26.82 -28.78 9.92
CA PHE A 460 -27.02 -27.50 9.22
C PHE A 460 -27.71 -27.65 7.85
N PRO A 461 -28.43 -26.62 7.38
CA PRO A 461 -29.12 -26.63 6.09
C PRO A 461 -28.13 -26.71 4.92
N ALA A 462 -28.51 -27.43 3.87
CA ALA A 462 -27.67 -27.68 2.69
C ALA A 462 -27.39 -26.41 1.86
N SER A 463 -28.20 -25.36 2.02
CA SER A 463 -28.03 -24.05 1.40
C SER A 463 -26.84 -23.26 1.94
N ALA A 464 -26.48 -23.48 3.21
CA ALA A 464 -25.39 -22.78 3.90
C ALA A 464 -24.03 -23.48 3.75
N ARG A 465 -23.99 -24.66 3.11
CA ARG A 465 -22.80 -25.54 3.13
C ARG A 465 -22.16 -25.73 1.76
N PRO A 466 -20.82 -25.86 1.70
CA PRO A 466 -20.11 -26.10 0.45
C PRO A 466 -20.52 -27.40 -0.26
N PHE A 467 -20.23 -27.47 -1.56
CA PHE A 467 -20.61 -28.59 -2.43
C PHE A 467 -20.10 -29.95 -1.96
N TYR A 468 -18.95 -30.00 -1.28
CA TYR A 468 -18.30 -31.22 -0.80
C TYR A 468 -18.93 -31.80 0.48
N THR A 469 -19.88 -31.10 1.09
CA THR A 469 -20.54 -31.53 2.33
C THR A 469 -21.56 -32.64 2.03
N HIS A 470 -21.52 -33.71 2.82
CA HIS A 470 -22.47 -34.83 2.68
C HIS A 470 -23.87 -34.39 3.11
N LEU A 471 -24.89 -34.71 2.30
CA LEU A 471 -26.28 -34.47 2.64
C LEU A 471 -26.74 -35.41 3.75
N ASP A 472 -27.71 -34.99 4.54
CA ASP A 472 -28.36 -35.89 5.50
C ASP A 472 -29.15 -36.97 4.71
N PRO A 473 -29.00 -38.26 5.06
CA PRO A 473 -29.71 -39.34 4.36
C PRO A 473 -31.23 -39.35 4.61
N ASP A 474 -31.70 -38.77 5.70
CA ASP A 474 -33.12 -38.72 6.07
C ASP A 474 -33.82 -37.47 5.48
N ASP A 475 -33.09 -36.36 5.30
CA ASP A 475 -33.61 -35.12 4.71
C ASP A 475 -32.53 -34.33 3.96
N GLU A 476 -32.51 -34.41 2.63
CA GLU A 476 -31.53 -33.74 1.76
C GLU A 476 -31.51 -32.19 1.88
N ARG A 477 -32.48 -31.58 2.57
CA ARG A 477 -32.45 -30.15 2.91
C ARG A 477 -31.42 -29.82 3.99
N PHE A 478 -30.96 -30.82 4.73
CA PHE A 478 -29.93 -30.73 5.76
C PHE A 478 -28.67 -31.51 5.35
N THR A 479 -27.64 -31.40 6.17
CA THR A 479 -26.32 -31.98 5.91
C THR A 479 -25.79 -32.68 7.15
N ASN A 480 -24.84 -33.59 6.94
CA ASN A 480 -24.01 -34.14 8.01
C ASN A 480 -22.87 -33.17 8.34
N SER A 481 -23.24 -31.96 8.79
CA SER A 481 -22.31 -30.92 9.21
C SER A 481 -22.76 -30.27 10.49
N PHE A 482 -21.79 -29.71 11.21
CA PHE A 482 -21.97 -29.10 12.51
C PHE A 482 -21.06 -27.87 12.64
N ASP A 483 -21.49 -26.92 13.45
CA ASP A 483 -20.66 -25.81 13.89
C ASP A 483 -20.49 -25.88 15.40
N ILE A 484 -19.31 -25.47 15.88
CA ILE A 484 -19.05 -25.32 17.31
C ILE A 484 -18.99 -23.83 17.63
N PHE A 485 -19.67 -23.47 18.71
CA PHE A 485 -19.82 -22.10 19.15
C PHE A 485 -19.12 -21.88 20.48
N LEU A 486 -18.52 -20.70 20.61
CA LEU A 486 -17.91 -20.19 21.83
C LEU A 486 -18.46 -18.80 22.11
N ARG A 487 -19.08 -18.59 23.28
CA ARG A 487 -19.75 -17.33 23.66
C ARG A 487 -20.72 -16.81 22.58
N GLY A 488 -21.53 -17.72 22.02
CA GLY A 488 -22.55 -17.38 21.02
C GLY A 488 -22.01 -17.00 19.64
N GLN A 489 -20.75 -17.36 19.33
CA GLN A 489 -20.15 -17.10 18.02
C GLN A 489 -19.41 -18.34 17.51
N GLU A 490 -19.49 -18.57 16.20
CA GLU A 490 -18.83 -19.71 15.55
C GLU A 490 -17.30 -19.63 15.69
N ILE A 491 -16.68 -20.77 16.05
CA ILE A 491 -15.22 -20.98 16.06
C ILE A 491 -14.74 -22.02 15.03
N THR A 492 -15.63 -22.91 14.59
CA THR A 492 -15.29 -23.97 13.63
C THR A 492 -16.54 -24.49 12.94
N THR A 493 -16.37 -24.79 11.65
CA THR A 493 -17.29 -25.58 10.85
C THR A 493 -16.67 -26.95 10.59
N GLY A 494 -17.42 -28.01 10.85
CA GLY A 494 -17.03 -29.40 10.64
C GLY A 494 -18.11 -30.23 9.95
N GLY A 495 -17.75 -31.43 9.48
CA GLY A 495 -18.74 -32.36 8.93
C GLY A 495 -18.16 -33.45 8.04
N GLN A 496 -19.06 -34.33 7.61
CA GLN A 496 -18.78 -35.41 6.68
C GLN A 496 -18.59 -34.87 5.26
N ARG A 497 -17.62 -35.44 4.55
CA ARG A 497 -17.35 -35.14 3.14
C ARG A 497 -17.95 -36.19 2.22
N ILE A 498 -18.30 -35.77 1.01
CA ILE A 498 -18.73 -36.69 -0.04
C ILE A 498 -17.53 -37.48 -0.54
N HIS A 499 -17.51 -38.77 -0.25
CA HIS A 499 -16.47 -39.71 -0.71
C HIS A 499 -16.81 -40.34 -2.08
N SER A 500 -18.08 -40.29 -2.52
CA SER A 500 -18.51 -40.84 -3.81
C SER A 500 -18.19 -39.88 -4.96
N PRO A 501 -17.34 -40.24 -5.94
CA PRO A 501 -16.94 -39.35 -7.02
C PRO A 501 -18.13 -38.92 -7.90
N ARG A 502 -19.12 -39.81 -8.07
CA ARG A 502 -20.34 -39.51 -8.85
C ARG A 502 -21.18 -38.41 -8.17
N LEU A 503 -21.42 -38.55 -6.87
CA LEU A 503 -22.21 -37.59 -6.09
C LEU A 503 -21.47 -36.26 -5.97
N LEU A 504 -20.14 -36.31 -5.75
CA LEU A 504 -19.29 -35.12 -5.69
C LEU A 504 -19.36 -34.33 -7.00
N ALA A 505 -19.21 -35.00 -8.14
CA ALA A 505 -19.30 -34.37 -9.45
C ALA A 505 -20.70 -33.78 -9.74
N GLU A 506 -21.78 -34.39 -9.24
CA GLU A 506 -23.12 -33.84 -9.32
C GLU A 506 -23.25 -32.54 -8.50
N ARG A 507 -22.77 -32.55 -7.25
CA ARG A 507 -22.82 -31.39 -6.35
C ARG A 507 -21.94 -30.24 -6.84
N MET A 508 -20.75 -30.53 -7.38
CA MET A 508 -19.91 -29.54 -8.05
C MET A 508 -20.65 -28.85 -9.18
N LYS A 509 -21.32 -29.60 -10.06
CA LYS A 509 -22.12 -29.03 -11.15
C LYS A 509 -23.27 -28.16 -10.64
N LYS A 510 -23.98 -28.59 -9.58
CA LYS A 510 -25.04 -27.81 -8.93
C LYS A 510 -24.50 -26.49 -8.34
N ALA A 511 -23.27 -26.49 -7.84
CA ALA A 511 -22.57 -25.30 -7.32
C ALA A 511 -21.88 -24.45 -8.42
N GLY A 512 -22.07 -24.77 -9.71
CA GLY A 512 -21.45 -24.04 -10.82
C GLY A 512 -19.95 -24.33 -11.01
N ILE A 513 -19.40 -25.36 -10.36
CA ILE A 513 -18.00 -25.76 -10.46
C ILE A 513 -17.88 -26.85 -11.53
N ASN A 514 -16.97 -26.65 -12.49
CA ASN A 514 -16.67 -27.67 -13.50
C ASN A 514 -15.68 -28.70 -12.93
N PRO A 515 -16.04 -29.99 -12.77
CA PRO A 515 -15.13 -31.00 -12.21
C PRO A 515 -13.79 -31.12 -12.96
N ARG A 516 -13.76 -30.77 -14.26
CA ARG A 516 -12.54 -30.79 -15.08
C ARG A 516 -11.48 -29.79 -14.62
N THR A 517 -11.86 -28.72 -13.92
CA THR A 517 -10.89 -27.73 -13.41
C THR A 517 -10.22 -28.19 -12.10
N MET A 518 -10.69 -29.30 -11.52
CA MET A 518 -10.16 -29.89 -10.29
C MET A 518 -9.83 -31.38 -10.50
N GLN A 519 -9.15 -31.68 -11.63
CA GLN A 519 -8.90 -33.06 -12.04
C GLN A 519 -8.12 -33.87 -10.98
N GLU A 520 -7.08 -33.28 -10.39
CA GLU A 520 -6.27 -33.94 -9.35
C GLU A 520 -7.11 -34.28 -8.11
N TYR A 521 -7.95 -33.34 -7.67
CA TYR A 521 -8.86 -33.55 -6.55
C TYR A 521 -9.83 -34.69 -6.85
N MET A 522 -10.52 -34.65 -8.00
CA MET A 522 -11.48 -35.68 -8.41
C MET A 522 -10.82 -37.06 -8.54
N GLN A 523 -9.61 -37.12 -9.07
CA GLN A 523 -8.87 -38.35 -9.28
C GLN A 523 -8.61 -39.10 -7.97
N GLY A 524 -8.35 -38.40 -6.86
CA GLY A 524 -8.25 -39.02 -5.54
C GLY A 524 -9.52 -39.82 -5.18
N PHE A 525 -10.70 -39.24 -5.37
CA PHE A 525 -11.97 -39.94 -5.09
C PHE A 525 -12.23 -41.10 -6.06
N GLU A 526 -11.81 -40.97 -7.32
CA GLU A 526 -11.96 -42.03 -8.34
C GLU A 526 -11.06 -43.24 -8.07
N TRP A 527 -9.91 -43.03 -7.43
CA TRP A 527 -9.02 -44.10 -6.97
C TRP A 527 -9.43 -44.75 -5.66
N GLY A 528 -10.48 -44.20 -5.02
CA GLY A 528 -11.01 -44.68 -3.76
C GLY A 528 -10.59 -43.76 -2.62
N VAL A 529 -11.57 -43.42 -1.79
CA VAL A 529 -11.35 -42.74 -0.52
C VAL A 529 -12.39 -43.25 0.47
N LEU A 530 -11.96 -43.47 1.70
CA LEU A 530 -12.87 -43.88 2.77
C LEU A 530 -13.86 -42.76 3.09
N PRO A 531 -15.05 -43.05 3.64
CA PRO A 531 -15.85 -42.03 4.30
C PRO A 531 -14.98 -41.27 5.30
N HIS A 532 -15.08 -39.94 5.28
CA HIS A 532 -14.23 -39.08 6.11
C HIS A 532 -14.97 -37.81 6.55
N ALA A 533 -14.48 -37.24 7.64
CA ALA A 533 -14.98 -36.02 8.22
C ALA A 533 -13.83 -35.23 8.84
N GLY A 534 -14.03 -33.92 9.00
CA GLY A 534 -13.03 -33.03 9.56
C GLY A 534 -13.59 -31.65 9.83
N CYS A 535 -12.72 -30.74 10.24
CA CYS A 535 -13.07 -29.34 10.50
C CYS A 535 -11.90 -28.41 10.16
N GLY A 536 -12.19 -27.11 10.11
CA GLY A 536 -11.20 -26.04 10.10
C GLY A 536 -11.49 -25.10 11.27
N ILE A 537 -10.45 -24.74 12.03
CA ILE A 537 -10.58 -23.92 13.23
C ILE A 537 -9.71 -22.66 13.06
N GLY A 538 -10.26 -21.48 13.29
CA GLY A 538 -9.48 -20.24 13.29
C GLY A 538 -8.74 -20.06 14.62
N LEU A 539 -7.41 -20.04 14.61
CA LEU A 539 -6.60 -19.84 15.83
C LEU A 539 -6.90 -18.48 16.48
N GLU A 540 -6.90 -17.41 15.68
CA GLU A 540 -7.21 -16.06 16.14
C GLU A 540 -8.64 -15.96 16.67
N ARG A 541 -9.56 -16.74 16.10
CA ARG A 541 -10.97 -16.80 16.50
C ARG A 541 -11.13 -17.42 17.89
N ILE A 542 -10.40 -18.49 18.19
CA ILE A 542 -10.36 -19.09 19.53
C ILE A 542 -9.88 -18.06 20.55
N LEU A 543 -8.74 -17.41 20.31
CA LEU A 543 -8.18 -16.44 21.25
C LEU A 543 -9.11 -15.24 21.47
N PHE A 544 -9.67 -14.72 20.38
CA PHE A 544 -10.62 -13.62 20.41
C PHE A 544 -11.80 -13.88 21.34
N LEU A 545 -12.40 -15.08 21.27
CA LEU A 545 -13.58 -15.45 22.06
C LEU A 545 -13.24 -16.00 23.46
N LEU A 546 -12.15 -16.77 23.59
CA LEU A 546 -11.70 -17.31 24.87
C LEU A 546 -11.33 -16.19 25.85
N LEU A 547 -10.63 -15.16 25.35
CA LEU A 547 -10.10 -14.04 26.13
C LEU A 547 -10.94 -12.76 26.02
N SER A 548 -12.08 -12.83 25.32
CA SER A 548 -13.02 -11.70 25.11
C SER A 548 -12.32 -10.40 24.65
N LEU A 549 -11.49 -10.47 23.61
CA LEU A 549 -10.60 -9.37 23.21
C LEU A 549 -11.31 -8.20 22.50
N GLY A 550 -12.61 -8.29 22.22
CA GLY A 550 -13.41 -7.25 21.55
C GLY A 550 -13.16 -7.08 20.05
N ASP A 551 -11.93 -7.27 19.58
CA ASP A 551 -11.56 -7.26 18.15
C ASP A 551 -10.53 -8.36 17.84
N ILE A 552 -10.76 -9.12 16.76
CA ILE A 552 -9.90 -10.23 16.31
C ILE A 552 -8.47 -9.77 15.98
N ARG A 553 -8.27 -8.49 15.62
CA ARG A 553 -6.93 -7.92 15.36
C ARG A 553 -6.04 -7.91 16.60
N HIS A 554 -6.61 -8.06 17.80
CA HIS A 554 -5.82 -8.25 19.02
C HIS A 554 -5.23 -9.67 19.11
N ALA A 555 -5.91 -10.67 18.53
CA ALA A 555 -5.48 -12.06 18.51
C ALA A 555 -4.47 -12.40 17.38
N SER A 556 -4.35 -11.55 16.34
CA SER A 556 -3.39 -11.74 15.24
C SER A 556 -2.11 -10.94 15.46
N LEU A 557 -0.93 -11.56 15.34
CA LEU A 557 0.36 -10.92 15.65
C LEU A 557 0.59 -9.67 14.82
N ILE A 558 0.37 -9.77 13.51
CA ILE A 558 0.41 -8.67 12.54
C ILE A 558 -0.85 -8.83 11.67
N PRO A 559 -1.96 -8.13 11.99
CA PRO A 559 -3.23 -8.37 11.33
C PRO A 559 -3.21 -8.00 9.85
N ARG A 560 -4.01 -8.73 9.06
CA ARG A 560 -4.31 -8.45 7.65
C ARG A 560 -5.82 -8.39 7.46
N ASP A 561 -6.28 -7.27 6.94
CA ASP A 561 -7.67 -6.96 6.63
C ASP A 561 -7.73 -6.20 5.29
N PRO A 562 -8.91 -5.87 4.75
CA PRO A 562 -9.00 -5.17 3.45
C PRO A 562 -8.33 -3.79 3.41
N LYS A 563 -8.02 -3.19 4.57
CA LYS A 563 -7.33 -1.89 4.68
C LYS A 563 -5.82 -2.03 4.90
N SER A 564 -5.34 -3.25 5.05
CA SER A 564 -3.93 -3.56 5.19
C SER A 564 -3.24 -3.44 3.85
N LEU A 565 -1.94 -3.11 3.85
CA LEU A 565 -1.15 -2.89 2.63
C LEU A 565 -1.78 -1.84 1.70
N PRO A 566 -2.08 -0.63 2.20
CA PRO A 566 -2.58 0.43 1.33
C PRO A 566 -1.60 0.64 0.18
N GLU A 567 -2.13 0.90 -1.01
CA GLU A 567 -1.32 1.30 -2.16
C GLU A 567 -0.48 2.49 -1.70
N GLN A 568 0.82 2.27 -1.61
CA GLN A 568 1.75 3.37 -1.46
C GLN A 568 1.82 3.96 -2.85
N ASP A 569 1.04 5.01 -3.09
CA ASP A 569 1.44 5.99 -4.09
C ASP A 569 2.89 6.31 -3.74
N GLU A 570 3.85 5.90 -4.57
CA GLU A 570 5.25 6.33 -4.48
C GLU A 570 5.34 7.86 -4.73
N ALA A 571 4.36 8.66 -4.30
CA ALA A 571 4.30 10.11 -4.35
C ALA A 571 5.06 10.77 -3.18
N ASP A 572 5.76 9.97 -2.36
CA ASP A 572 7.04 10.41 -1.76
C ASP A 572 8.16 10.20 -2.80
N THR A 573 7.92 10.59 -4.05
CA THR A 573 8.99 10.85 -5.01
C THR A 573 9.83 11.97 -4.41
N HIS A 574 10.97 11.62 -3.85
CA HIS A 574 12.00 12.58 -3.50
C HIS A 574 12.20 13.49 -4.72
N LEU A 575 11.71 14.72 -4.64
CA LEU A 575 11.81 15.65 -5.75
C LEU A 575 13.31 15.83 -6.02
N PRO A 576 13.76 15.66 -7.28
CA PRO A 576 15.17 15.83 -7.61
C PRO A 576 15.71 17.21 -7.23
N HIS A 577 14.85 18.22 -7.25
CA HIS A 577 15.15 19.62 -6.94
C HIS A 577 14.21 20.11 -5.83
N LEU A 578 14.62 20.01 -4.57
CA LEU A 578 13.80 20.42 -3.42
C LEU A 578 13.52 21.94 -3.42
N GLU A 579 14.44 22.74 -3.97
CA GLU A 579 14.27 24.18 -4.18
C GLU A 579 13.17 24.51 -5.21
N ALA A 580 12.78 23.54 -6.04
CA ALA A 580 11.70 23.65 -7.02
C ALA A 580 10.41 22.93 -6.56
N ASP A 581 10.24 22.69 -5.26
CA ASP A 581 9.00 22.20 -4.68
C ASP A 581 7.93 23.30 -4.66
N THR A 582 6.85 23.14 -5.44
CA THR A 582 5.80 24.16 -5.57
C THR A 582 4.83 24.19 -4.39
N ILE A 583 4.79 23.14 -3.56
CA ILE A 583 4.04 23.14 -2.29
C ILE A 583 4.83 23.91 -1.23
N ARG A 584 6.13 23.61 -1.11
CA ARG A 584 7.04 24.33 -0.21
C ARG A 584 7.13 25.81 -0.57
N TYR A 585 7.31 26.14 -1.84
CA TYR A 585 7.37 27.52 -2.31
C TYR A 585 6.11 28.30 -1.88
N ALA A 586 4.92 27.72 -2.10
CA ALA A 586 3.66 28.37 -1.74
C ALA A 586 3.57 28.68 -0.24
N TYR A 587 4.03 27.76 0.61
CA TYR A 587 4.07 27.95 2.06
C TYR A 587 5.01 29.09 2.47
N GLU A 588 6.23 29.12 1.91
CA GLU A 588 7.21 30.17 2.22
C GLU A 588 6.75 31.55 1.73
N PHE A 589 6.06 31.60 0.58
CA PHE A 589 5.49 32.81 0.01
C PHE A 589 4.36 33.39 0.90
N GLU A 590 3.43 32.56 1.38
CA GLU A 590 2.34 32.98 2.26
C GLU A 590 2.82 33.47 3.63
N ASN A 591 3.88 32.86 4.16
CA ASN A 591 4.47 33.22 5.46
C ASN A 591 5.44 34.43 5.40
N GLY A 592 5.44 35.18 4.30
CA GLY A 592 6.09 36.49 4.22
C GLY A 592 7.56 36.48 3.77
N ASN A 593 8.11 35.34 3.35
CA ASN A 593 9.46 35.26 2.79
C ASN A 593 9.43 35.65 1.30
N ARG A 594 9.22 36.94 0.99
CA ARG A 594 9.16 37.46 -0.40
C ARG A 594 10.51 37.45 -1.14
N SER A 595 11.57 36.92 -0.53
CA SER A 595 12.91 36.75 -1.09
C SER A 595 13.15 35.40 -1.76
N VAL A 596 12.13 34.51 -1.83
CA VAL A 596 12.28 33.20 -2.49
C VAL A 596 12.26 33.37 -4.01
N GLU A 597 13.37 33.03 -4.67
CA GLU A 597 13.49 33.08 -6.13
C GLU A 597 12.57 32.05 -6.80
N LEU A 598 11.98 32.42 -7.94
CA LEU A 598 11.12 31.50 -8.69
C LEU A 598 11.93 30.30 -9.18
N PRO A 599 11.42 29.06 -9.03
CA PRO A 599 12.09 27.87 -9.55
C PRO A 599 12.35 27.97 -11.06
N THR A 600 13.51 27.51 -11.53
CA THR A 600 13.80 27.44 -12.97
C THR A 600 12.81 26.50 -13.67
N VAL A 601 12.55 26.73 -14.97
CA VAL A 601 11.59 25.90 -15.72
C VAL A 601 12.16 24.48 -15.88
N GLU A 602 13.47 24.39 -16.04
CA GLU A 602 14.27 23.17 -16.15
C GLU A 602 14.08 22.28 -14.91
N ASN A 603 14.27 22.83 -13.69
CA ASN A 603 14.09 22.07 -12.45
C ASN A 603 12.63 21.67 -12.25
N LEU A 604 11.68 22.53 -12.66
CA LEU A 604 10.26 22.19 -12.66
C LEU A 604 9.92 21.06 -13.63
N ILE A 605 10.57 20.99 -14.80
CA ILE A 605 10.42 19.86 -15.74
C ILE A 605 10.97 18.57 -15.10
N ALA A 606 12.12 18.64 -14.44
CA ALA A 606 12.71 17.50 -13.74
C ALA A 606 11.89 17.04 -12.52
N ASN A 607 11.11 17.92 -11.90
CA ASN A 607 10.23 17.59 -10.78
C ASN A 607 8.84 17.09 -11.21
N TYR A 608 8.19 17.77 -12.16
CA TYR A 608 6.76 17.56 -12.49
C TYR A 608 6.48 17.32 -13.97
N GLY A 609 7.48 17.51 -14.83
CA GLY A 609 7.31 17.54 -16.27
C GLY A 609 7.15 16.18 -16.93
N ASP A 610 6.54 16.22 -18.11
CA ASP A 610 6.51 15.12 -19.08
C ASP A 610 7.21 15.56 -20.38
N ALA A 611 7.31 14.67 -21.35
CA ALA A 611 8.00 14.88 -22.63
C ALA A 611 7.54 16.12 -23.41
N THR A 612 6.28 16.54 -23.23
CA THR A 612 5.77 17.75 -23.87
C THR A 612 6.35 19.02 -23.24
N ASN A 613 6.59 19.04 -21.93
CA ASN A 613 7.08 20.23 -21.22
C ASN A 613 8.50 20.60 -21.64
N THR A 614 9.31 19.63 -22.08
CA THR A 614 10.66 19.90 -22.62
C THR A 614 10.65 20.74 -23.90
N SER A 615 9.48 20.98 -24.52
CA SER A 615 9.36 21.94 -25.64
C SER A 615 9.36 23.39 -25.19
N TRP A 616 9.04 23.67 -23.92
CA TRP A 616 8.89 25.05 -23.43
C TRP A 616 10.21 25.83 -23.44
N LEU A 617 11.34 25.12 -23.60
CA LEU A 617 12.68 25.68 -23.69
C LEU A 617 13.02 26.22 -25.09
N ASP A 618 12.13 26.07 -26.08
CA ASP A 618 12.31 26.63 -27.42
C ASP A 618 11.72 28.06 -27.50
N ASP A 619 12.39 28.94 -28.27
CA ASP A 619 12.07 30.37 -28.40
C ASP A 619 10.62 30.68 -28.85
N ARG A 620 9.96 29.70 -29.47
CA ARG A 620 8.56 29.81 -29.93
C ARG A 620 7.52 29.73 -28.80
N TYR A 621 7.93 29.33 -27.60
CA TYR A 621 7.04 29.22 -26.44
C TYR A 621 7.27 30.34 -25.44
N HIS A 622 6.18 30.81 -24.85
CA HIS A 622 6.19 31.66 -23.68
C HIS A 622 5.86 30.82 -22.46
N VAL A 623 6.52 31.09 -21.34
CA VAL A 623 6.23 30.44 -20.06
C VAL A 623 5.58 31.46 -19.12
N TRP A 624 4.30 31.25 -18.83
CA TRP A 624 3.61 32.00 -17.79
C TRP A 624 3.94 31.41 -16.41
N ARG A 625 4.19 32.29 -15.42
CA ARG A 625 4.54 31.92 -14.04
C ARG A 625 3.44 32.33 -13.08
N HIS A 626 3.10 31.44 -12.16
CA HIS A 626 2.16 31.71 -11.07
C HIS A 626 2.94 32.14 -9.83
N GLU A 627 2.81 33.41 -9.43
CA GLU A 627 3.58 33.99 -8.32
C GLU A 627 3.34 33.25 -7.00
N ASP A 628 2.09 32.93 -6.66
CA ASP A 628 1.76 32.37 -5.34
C ASP A 628 2.28 30.94 -5.11
N THR A 629 2.54 30.18 -6.18
CA THR A 629 2.92 28.76 -6.06
C THR A 629 4.23 28.41 -6.76
N GLY A 630 4.86 29.37 -7.43
CA GLY A 630 6.04 29.12 -8.26
C GLY A 630 5.76 28.28 -9.51
N ALA A 631 4.50 27.92 -9.82
CA ALA A 631 4.16 27.04 -10.93
C ALA A 631 4.38 27.67 -12.31
N ALA A 632 4.45 26.85 -13.37
CA ALA A 632 4.63 27.31 -14.74
C ALA A 632 3.65 26.67 -15.74
N VAL A 633 3.26 27.45 -16.77
CA VAL A 633 2.44 26.99 -17.92
C VAL A 633 3.03 27.52 -19.22
N GLY A 634 3.47 26.63 -20.11
CA GLY A 634 4.01 26.98 -21.42
C GLY A 634 2.94 27.06 -22.51
N TYR A 635 3.01 28.09 -23.35
CA TYR A 635 2.07 28.31 -24.45
C TYR A 635 2.72 29.06 -25.62
N ALA A 636 2.21 28.86 -26.84
CA ALA A 636 2.59 29.65 -28.02
C ALA A 636 1.44 30.55 -28.49
N GLU A 637 1.75 31.72 -29.04
CA GLU A 637 0.77 32.68 -29.55
C GLU A 637 0.69 32.60 -31.08
N GLU A 638 -0.46 32.19 -31.64
CA GLU A 638 -0.63 32.07 -33.10
C GLU A 638 -2.07 32.42 -33.51
N ASN A 639 -2.24 33.37 -34.45
CA ASN A 639 -3.55 33.81 -34.99
C ASN A 639 -4.63 34.12 -33.93
N GLY A 640 -4.24 34.73 -32.81
CA GLY A 640 -5.15 35.07 -31.69
C GLY A 640 -5.61 33.85 -30.88
N TYR A 641 -4.81 32.78 -30.87
CA TYR A 641 -4.95 31.64 -29.97
C TYR A 641 -3.70 31.50 -29.09
N ALA A 642 -3.92 31.03 -27.86
CA ALA A 642 -2.87 30.53 -26.99
C ALA A 642 -2.87 28.99 -27.11
N LEU A 643 -1.84 28.44 -27.73
CA LEU A 643 -1.64 26.99 -27.85
C LEU A 643 -0.86 26.51 -26.62
N VAL A 644 -1.59 26.04 -25.63
CA VAL A 644 -1.02 25.61 -24.34
C VAL A 644 -0.54 24.17 -24.47
N MET A 645 0.70 23.89 -24.10
CA MET A 645 1.34 22.59 -24.38
C MET A 645 1.61 21.82 -23.10
N GLY A 646 1.03 20.64 -22.94
CA GLY A 646 1.29 19.76 -21.81
C GLY A 646 0.61 20.18 -20.51
N ASN A 647 0.91 19.44 -19.44
CA ASN A 647 0.38 19.72 -18.10
C ASN A 647 1.05 20.96 -17.49
N PRO A 648 0.40 21.69 -16.56
CA PRO A 648 1.08 22.64 -15.69
C PRO A 648 2.26 21.99 -14.96
N LEU A 649 3.37 22.71 -14.80
CA LEU A 649 4.50 22.25 -14.00
C LEU A 649 4.32 22.66 -12.54
N CYS A 650 3.66 21.80 -11.78
CA CYS A 650 3.49 21.86 -10.35
C CYS A 650 2.97 20.52 -9.81
N ASP A 651 2.89 20.40 -8.50
CA ASP A 651 2.17 19.32 -7.84
C ASP A 651 0.72 19.22 -8.36
N SER A 652 0.25 17.99 -8.62
CA SER A 652 -1.08 17.73 -9.19
C SER A 652 -2.23 18.32 -8.37
N ARG A 653 -2.07 18.45 -7.04
CA ARG A 653 -3.05 19.10 -6.14
C ARG A 653 -3.25 20.57 -6.48
N GLN A 654 -2.26 21.21 -7.11
CA GLN A 654 -2.31 22.62 -7.51
C GLN A 654 -2.89 22.83 -8.92
N TYR A 655 -3.14 21.77 -9.72
CA TYR A 655 -3.64 21.90 -11.09
C TYR A 655 -4.90 22.78 -11.22
N PRO A 656 -5.98 22.61 -10.42
CA PRO A 656 -7.17 23.45 -10.55
C PRO A 656 -6.87 24.94 -10.32
N ILE A 657 -6.02 25.25 -9.33
CA ILE A 657 -5.64 26.62 -8.93
C ILE A 657 -4.84 27.28 -10.05
N VAL A 658 -3.84 26.58 -10.57
CA VAL A 658 -2.93 27.08 -11.61
C VAL A 658 -3.67 27.23 -12.95
N ILE A 659 -4.47 26.25 -13.36
CA ILE A 659 -5.30 26.29 -14.57
C ILE A 659 -6.27 27.48 -14.52
N ARG A 660 -6.94 27.68 -13.39
CA ARG A 660 -7.84 28.82 -13.15
C ARG A 660 -7.14 30.15 -13.33
N ALA A 661 -6.00 30.34 -12.65
CA ALA A 661 -5.22 31.58 -12.69
C ALA A 661 -4.69 31.87 -14.10
N PHE A 662 -4.17 30.85 -14.80
CA PHE A 662 -3.71 30.95 -16.17
C PHE A 662 -4.83 31.36 -17.14
N LEU A 663 -5.98 30.69 -17.10
CA LEU A 663 -7.12 31.01 -17.98
C LEU A 663 -7.67 32.42 -17.71
N LYS A 664 -7.68 32.85 -16.44
CA LYS A 664 -8.02 34.23 -16.07
C LYS A 664 -7.05 35.22 -16.70
N HIS A 665 -5.74 34.99 -16.56
CA HIS A 665 -4.69 35.82 -17.16
C HIS A 665 -4.83 35.91 -18.69
N MET A 666 -5.03 34.77 -19.37
CA MET A 666 -5.22 34.74 -20.83
C MET A 666 -6.44 35.56 -21.29
N ARG A 667 -7.52 35.55 -20.50
CA ARG A 667 -8.74 36.29 -20.83
C ARG A 667 -8.64 37.78 -20.50
N THR A 668 -8.05 38.15 -19.38
CA THR A 668 -8.09 39.54 -18.88
C THR A 668 -6.90 40.38 -19.31
N GLN A 669 -5.73 39.76 -19.52
CA GLN A 669 -4.49 40.49 -19.80
C GLN A 669 -4.01 40.33 -21.26
N LYS A 670 -4.21 39.15 -21.87
CA LYS A 670 -3.70 38.85 -23.23
C LYS A 670 -4.77 38.85 -24.33
N ASP A 671 -6.03 38.64 -23.96
CA ASP A 671 -7.17 38.46 -24.87
C ASP A 671 -7.00 37.33 -25.92
N LEU A 672 -6.39 36.22 -25.51
CA LEU A 672 -6.14 35.07 -26.37
C LEU A 672 -7.15 33.94 -26.13
N ARG A 673 -7.40 33.15 -27.18
CA ARG A 673 -8.28 31.97 -27.12
C ARG A 673 -7.46 30.71 -26.82
N PRO A 674 -7.66 30.05 -25.66
CA PRO A 674 -6.84 28.90 -25.29
C PRO A 674 -7.26 27.62 -26.05
N LEU A 675 -6.27 26.89 -26.55
CA LEU A 675 -6.37 25.50 -27.00
C LEU A 675 -5.30 24.72 -26.22
N TRP A 676 -5.71 23.74 -25.42
CA TRP A 676 -4.80 22.98 -24.57
C TRP A 676 -4.46 21.64 -25.23
N LEU A 677 -3.19 21.38 -25.48
CA LEU A 677 -2.72 20.30 -26.31
C LEU A 677 -1.84 19.36 -25.50
N LEU A 678 -1.94 18.06 -25.78
CA LEU A 678 -1.08 17.01 -25.21
C LEU A 678 -1.12 16.93 -23.68
N VAL A 679 -2.32 17.04 -23.11
CA VAL A 679 -2.51 16.95 -21.66
C VAL A 679 -2.80 15.52 -21.21
N SER A 680 -2.45 15.21 -19.97
CA SER A 680 -2.82 13.97 -19.28
C SER A 680 -4.34 13.86 -19.07
N SER A 681 -4.81 12.66 -18.73
CA SER A 681 -6.18 12.40 -18.31
C SER A 681 -6.62 13.29 -17.14
N SER A 682 -5.75 13.53 -16.15
CA SER A 682 -6.08 14.35 -14.98
C SER A 682 -6.39 15.82 -15.35
N VAL A 683 -5.62 16.40 -16.26
CA VAL A 683 -5.87 17.76 -16.75
C VAL A 683 -7.05 17.79 -17.72
N GLU A 684 -7.21 16.75 -18.56
CA GLU A 684 -8.39 16.58 -19.42
C GLU A 684 -9.68 16.56 -18.59
N GLU A 685 -9.71 15.84 -17.47
CA GLU A 685 -10.89 15.77 -16.60
C GLU A 685 -11.24 17.15 -16.01
N ILE A 686 -10.23 17.94 -15.62
CA ILE A 686 -10.45 19.31 -15.14
C ILE A 686 -11.07 20.18 -16.24
N LEU A 687 -10.51 20.15 -17.45
CA LEU A 687 -10.99 20.98 -18.55
C LEU A 687 -12.35 20.49 -19.08
N GLY A 688 -12.50 19.19 -19.28
CA GLY A 688 -13.68 18.53 -19.82
C GLY A 688 -14.84 18.53 -18.84
N SER A 689 -14.67 17.89 -17.69
CA SER A 689 -15.77 17.67 -16.72
C SER A 689 -16.12 18.93 -15.95
N LYS A 690 -15.13 19.72 -15.50
CA LYS A 690 -15.41 20.93 -14.68
C LYS A 690 -15.68 22.18 -15.50
N LEU A 691 -14.93 22.41 -16.59
CA LEU A 691 -15.12 23.59 -17.43
C LEU A 691 -16.03 23.36 -18.65
N GLY A 692 -16.45 22.12 -18.91
CA GLY A 692 -17.30 21.77 -20.05
C GLY A 692 -16.58 21.87 -21.39
N TRP A 693 -15.26 21.75 -21.41
CA TRP A 693 -14.48 21.76 -22.65
C TRP A 693 -14.71 20.45 -23.41
N ARG A 694 -14.46 20.48 -24.70
CA ARG A 694 -14.45 19.28 -25.54
C ARG A 694 -13.04 18.75 -25.62
N SER A 695 -12.89 17.43 -25.61
CA SER A 695 -11.60 16.80 -25.76
C SER A 695 -11.62 15.67 -26.78
N LEU A 696 -10.46 15.42 -27.37
CA LEU A 696 -10.19 14.28 -28.24
C LEU A 696 -8.73 13.89 -28.08
N SER A 697 -8.41 12.63 -28.36
CA SER A 697 -7.04 12.16 -28.50
C SER A 697 -6.83 11.62 -29.91
N CYS A 698 -5.76 12.05 -30.55
CA CYS A 698 -5.27 11.49 -31.81
C CYS A 698 -3.75 11.28 -31.75
N VAL A 699 -3.21 11.32 -30.54
CA VAL A 699 -1.80 11.29 -30.20
C VAL A 699 -1.68 10.55 -28.87
N ALA A 700 -0.69 9.68 -28.75
CA ALA A 700 -0.34 9.03 -27.50
C ALA A 700 1.16 9.21 -27.24
N GLU A 701 1.52 9.38 -25.97
CA GLU A 701 2.89 9.32 -25.51
C GLU A 701 3.40 7.87 -25.62
N GLU A 702 4.54 7.67 -26.26
CA GLU A 702 5.07 6.33 -26.54
C GLU A 702 6.13 5.93 -25.52
N ARG A 703 5.71 5.22 -24.49
CA ARG A 703 6.53 4.84 -23.32
C ARG A 703 7.09 3.44 -23.43
N VAL A 704 8.27 3.21 -22.86
CA VAL A 704 8.89 1.90 -22.70
C VAL A 704 9.21 1.72 -21.23
N ALA A 705 8.66 0.66 -20.62
CA ALA A 705 9.14 0.18 -19.33
C ALA A 705 10.47 -0.54 -19.55
N VAL A 706 11.53 -0.04 -18.93
CA VAL A 706 12.92 -0.38 -19.25
C VAL A 706 13.19 -1.90 -19.08
N ASP A 707 12.61 -2.53 -18.06
CA ASP A 707 12.74 -3.97 -17.80
C ASP A 707 12.09 -4.86 -18.88
N SER A 708 11.11 -4.29 -19.61
CA SER A 708 10.36 -4.97 -20.67
C SER A 708 10.82 -4.59 -22.08
N ALA A 709 11.87 -3.75 -22.20
CA ALA A 709 12.34 -3.24 -23.46
C ALA A 709 12.80 -4.38 -24.39
N LYS A 710 12.29 -4.39 -25.62
CA LYS A 710 12.67 -5.39 -26.62
C LYS A 710 14.07 -5.12 -27.14
N LYS A 711 14.94 -6.14 -27.09
CA LYS A 711 16.29 -6.05 -27.67
C LYS A 711 16.23 -6.07 -29.20
N VAL A 712 17.03 -5.20 -29.82
CA VAL A 712 17.22 -5.13 -31.28
C VAL A 712 18.55 -5.80 -31.69
N ALA A 713 18.81 -6.99 -31.15
CA ALA A 713 20.10 -7.70 -31.24
C ALA A 713 20.66 -7.86 -32.67
N LYS A 714 19.78 -8.01 -33.67
CA LYS A 714 20.20 -8.08 -35.08
C LYS A 714 20.77 -6.75 -35.58
N LYS A 715 20.21 -5.62 -35.16
CA LYS A 715 20.66 -4.28 -35.54
C LYS A 715 21.91 -3.87 -34.78
N GLU A 716 22.01 -4.25 -33.51
CA GLU A 716 23.22 -4.10 -32.69
C GLU A 716 24.42 -4.78 -33.36
N ARG A 717 24.28 -6.06 -33.74
CA ARG A 717 25.34 -6.79 -34.46
C ARG A 717 25.69 -6.16 -35.80
N GLN A 718 24.70 -5.65 -36.56
CA GLN A 718 24.96 -4.98 -37.83
C GLN A 718 25.80 -3.69 -37.67
N ALA A 719 25.56 -2.92 -36.61
CA ALA A 719 26.34 -1.74 -36.29
C ALA A 719 27.77 -2.13 -35.83
N GLU A 720 27.89 -3.17 -34.99
CA GLU A 720 29.16 -3.70 -34.51
C GLU A 720 30.03 -4.27 -35.66
N ASP A 721 29.43 -5.04 -36.58
CA ASP A 721 30.11 -5.58 -37.77
C ASP A 721 30.61 -4.46 -38.70
N ALA A 722 29.87 -3.36 -38.78
CA ALA A 722 30.28 -2.14 -39.47
C ALA A 722 31.36 -1.34 -38.72
N GLY A 723 31.71 -1.75 -37.49
CA GLY A 723 32.64 -1.13 -36.55
C GLY A 723 32.22 0.24 -36.07
N VAL A 724 30.94 0.36 -35.75
CA VAL A 724 30.42 1.50 -35.00
C VAL A 724 30.77 1.33 -33.52
N SER A 725 31.36 2.36 -32.90
CA SER A 725 31.52 2.46 -31.45
C SER A 725 30.49 3.40 -30.85
N ILE A 726 29.93 3.04 -29.69
CA ILE A 726 28.98 3.87 -28.94
C ILE A 726 29.68 4.45 -27.72
N HIS A 727 29.50 5.74 -27.52
CA HIS A 727 30.08 6.51 -26.44
C HIS A 727 28.98 7.21 -25.64
N GLU A 728 29.23 7.45 -24.36
CA GLU A 728 28.32 8.09 -23.41
C GLU A 728 29.12 9.07 -22.55
N ILE A 729 28.50 10.21 -22.21
CA ILE A 729 29.04 11.16 -21.24
C ILE A 729 28.42 10.86 -19.87
N PRO A 730 29.23 10.71 -18.79
CA PRO A 730 28.70 10.64 -17.43
C PRO A 730 27.89 11.89 -17.07
N ILE A 731 26.88 11.73 -16.22
CA ILE A 731 25.90 12.79 -15.89
C ILE A 731 26.55 14.06 -15.32
N ASP A 732 27.60 13.90 -14.52
CA ASP A 732 28.23 14.99 -13.78
C ASP A 732 29.44 15.58 -14.52
N GLU A 733 29.68 15.16 -15.77
CA GLU A 733 30.80 15.64 -16.58
C GLU A 733 30.34 16.64 -17.65
N PRO A 734 31.03 17.78 -17.80
CA PRO A 734 30.68 18.76 -18.82
C PRO A 734 30.93 18.19 -20.22
N VAL A 735 30.00 18.46 -21.15
CA VAL A 735 30.14 18.05 -22.55
C VAL A 735 31.38 18.73 -23.19
N PRO A 736 32.36 17.98 -23.71
CA PRO A 736 33.56 18.56 -24.31
C PRO A 736 33.25 19.46 -25.51
N GLU A 737 33.93 20.61 -25.59
CA GLU A 737 33.67 21.59 -26.65
C GLU A 737 33.95 21.06 -28.07
N ASP A 738 34.98 20.22 -28.22
CA ASP A 738 35.29 19.58 -29.49
C ASP A 738 34.17 18.63 -29.96
N LEU A 739 33.58 17.86 -29.04
CA LEU A 739 32.48 16.97 -29.33
C LEU A 739 31.24 17.77 -29.78
N ARG A 740 30.92 18.87 -29.11
CA ARG A 740 29.81 19.76 -29.52
C ARG A 740 30.00 20.26 -30.94
N ARG A 741 31.19 20.76 -31.27
CA ARG A 741 31.53 21.25 -32.62
C ARG A 741 31.40 20.16 -33.69
N ARG A 742 31.86 18.94 -33.40
CA ARG A 742 31.74 17.79 -34.32
C ARG A 742 30.26 17.42 -34.53
N CYS A 743 29.48 17.35 -33.46
CA CYS A 743 28.04 17.09 -33.52
C CYS A 743 27.27 18.18 -34.28
N ASP A 744 27.54 19.46 -34.02
CA ASP A 744 26.87 20.60 -34.67
C ASP A 744 27.08 20.58 -36.19
N LYS A 745 28.31 20.29 -36.64
CA LYS A 745 28.60 20.09 -38.07
C LYS A 745 27.73 19.00 -38.68
N ARG A 746 27.58 17.86 -37.99
CA ARG A 746 26.77 16.73 -38.48
C ARG A 746 25.27 16.99 -38.43
N ILE A 747 24.81 17.77 -37.44
CA ILE A 747 23.43 18.27 -37.38
C ILE A 747 23.15 19.19 -38.56
N GLU A 748 24.08 20.08 -38.92
CA GLU A 748 23.95 20.95 -40.09
C GLU A 748 23.92 20.14 -41.40
N ASP A 749 24.83 19.16 -41.56
CA ASP A 749 24.81 18.23 -42.69
C ASP A 749 23.47 17.49 -42.81
N TRP A 750 22.91 17.06 -41.68
CA TRP A 750 21.63 16.39 -41.62
C TRP A 750 20.45 17.31 -41.97
N LYS A 751 20.47 18.56 -41.50
CA LYS A 751 19.49 19.59 -41.88
C LYS A 751 19.52 19.84 -43.39
N ASN A 752 20.71 19.96 -43.97
CA ASN A 752 20.91 20.24 -45.40
C ASN A 752 20.52 19.07 -46.32
N ASN A 753 20.66 17.81 -45.87
CA ASN A 753 20.37 16.61 -46.66
C ASN A 753 18.93 16.07 -46.56
N ARG A 754 18.05 16.74 -45.80
CA ARG A 754 16.65 16.32 -45.62
C ARG A 754 15.86 16.46 -46.94
N LYS A 755 15.64 15.35 -47.65
CA LYS A 755 14.75 15.30 -48.84
C LYS A 755 13.30 15.05 -48.43
N GLY A 756 12.48 16.10 -48.43
CA GLY A 756 11.02 16.04 -48.23
C GLY A 756 10.50 17.27 -47.49
N SER A 757 9.59 18.03 -48.12
CA SER A 757 8.98 19.19 -47.50
C SER A 757 7.92 18.79 -46.47
N LYS A 758 8.03 19.39 -45.27
CA LYS A 758 7.07 19.39 -44.14
C LYS A 758 7.00 18.11 -43.30
N GLN A 759 7.82 18.03 -42.25
CA GLN A 759 7.58 17.14 -41.11
C GLN A 759 7.03 17.95 -39.93
N VAL A 760 5.99 17.44 -39.28
CA VAL A 760 5.43 18.00 -38.05
C VAL A 760 6.33 17.65 -36.88
N HIS A 761 6.88 18.66 -36.20
CA HIS A 761 7.61 18.53 -34.93
C HIS A 761 7.15 19.63 -33.97
N ILE A 762 7.24 19.33 -32.67
CA ILE A 762 6.85 20.26 -31.58
C ILE A 762 8.05 21.11 -31.14
N THR A 763 9.27 20.66 -31.48
CA THR A 763 10.53 21.20 -30.98
C THR A 763 11.62 21.32 -32.02
N GLU A 764 12.45 22.34 -31.87
CA GLU A 764 13.65 22.57 -32.66
C GLU A 764 14.81 21.66 -32.21
N VAL A 765 15.71 21.30 -33.13
CA VAL A 765 16.90 20.50 -32.78
C VAL A 765 17.96 21.39 -32.15
N LYS A 766 17.84 21.59 -30.83
CA LYS A 766 18.77 22.32 -29.95
C LYS A 766 19.31 21.37 -28.86
N PRO A 767 20.34 20.55 -29.15
CA PRO A 767 20.82 19.51 -28.24
C PRO A 767 21.44 20.06 -26.94
N TRP A 768 21.95 21.29 -26.94
CA TRP A 768 22.75 21.87 -25.85
C TRP A 768 22.00 22.79 -24.88
N VAL A 769 20.68 22.94 -25.02
CA VAL A 769 19.85 23.64 -24.03
C VAL A 769 19.64 22.71 -22.83
N ASP A 770 19.67 23.22 -21.60
CA ASP A 770 19.45 22.43 -20.39
C ASP A 770 20.37 21.19 -20.28
N MET A 771 21.68 21.41 -20.35
CA MET A 771 22.66 20.32 -20.28
C MET A 771 22.66 19.61 -18.92
N GLU A 772 22.25 20.30 -17.84
CA GLU A 772 22.17 19.75 -16.49
C GLU A 772 21.21 18.56 -16.40
N HIS A 773 20.08 18.62 -17.11
CA HIS A 773 19.08 17.55 -17.11
C HIS A 773 19.21 16.62 -18.31
N ARG A 774 20.26 16.72 -19.12
CA ARG A 774 20.42 15.93 -20.35
C ARG A 774 21.57 14.94 -20.29
N ARG A 775 21.35 13.80 -20.95
CA ARG A 775 22.39 12.79 -21.19
C ARG A 775 22.64 12.64 -22.68
N TYR A 776 23.90 12.44 -23.03
CA TYR A 776 24.35 12.41 -24.41
C TYR A 776 25.04 11.08 -24.71
N LEU A 777 24.53 10.40 -25.74
CA LEU A 777 25.19 9.25 -26.35
C LEU A 777 25.42 9.56 -27.83
N TRP A 778 26.54 9.09 -28.36
CA TRP A 778 26.81 9.18 -29.79
C TRP A 778 27.50 7.93 -30.31
N ALA A 779 27.39 7.74 -31.62
CA ALA A 779 27.99 6.64 -32.33
C ALA A 779 29.05 7.17 -33.30
N GLU A 780 30.25 6.59 -33.29
CA GLU A 780 31.33 6.90 -34.23
C GLU A 780 31.59 5.73 -35.17
N THR A 781 31.96 6.03 -36.41
CA THR A 781 32.43 5.01 -37.36
C THR A 781 33.88 4.63 -37.06
N LYS A 782 34.39 3.57 -37.71
CA LYS A 782 35.82 3.19 -37.66
C LYS A 782 36.78 4.35 -38.01
N ASP A 783 36.32 5.32 -38.80
CA ASP A 783 37.10 6.48 -39.23
C ASP A 783 37.00 7.67 -38.26
N GLY A 784 36.30 7.54 -37.13
CA GLY A 784 36.12 8.59 -36.13
C GLY A 784 35.09 9.68 -36.52
N GLU A 785 34.25 9.42 -37.52
CA GLU A 785 33.16 10.33 -37.91
C GLU A 785 31.89 10.02 -37.10
N ILE A 786 31.16 11.05 -36.68
CA ILE A 786 29.92 10.85 -35.91
C ILE A 786 28.80 10.39 -36.84
N ALA A 787 28.34 9.16 -36.60
CA ALA A 787 27.32 8.45 -37.36
C ALA A 787 25.90 8.71 -36.83
N ALA A 788 25.72 8.78 -35.51
CA ALA A 788 24.43 9.07 -34.88
C ALA A 788 24.59 9.73 -33.51
N MET A 789 23.55 10.43 -33.05
CA MET A 789 23.48 11.04 -31.72
C MET A 789 22.12 10.80 -31.06
N CYS A 790 22.13 10.48 -29.77
CA CYS A 790 20.96 10.32 -28.92
C CYS A 790 21.06 11.27 -27.72
N VAL A 791 20.06 12.14 -27.56
CA VAL A 791 19.94 13.07 -26.44
C VAL A 791 18.75 12.65 -25.61
N MET A 792 18.98 12.35 -24.33
CA MET A 792 17.94 12.04 -23.37
C MET A 792 17.73 13.20 -22.42
N HIS A 793 16.49 13.51 -22.07
CA HIS A 793 16.11 14.57 -21.15
C HIS A 793 15.48 13.96 -19.90
N LYS A 794 15.91 14.38 -18.71
CA LYS A 794 15.30 13.98 -17.45
C LYS A 794 13.91 14.61 -17.34
N LEU A 795 12.93 13.81 -16.93
CA LEU A 795 11.56 14.22 -16.65
C LEU A 795 11.28 14.04 -15.15
N SER A 796 10.03 14.22 -14.73
CA SER A 796 9.61 13.85 -13.37
C SER A 796 9.98 12.40 -13.05
N PRO A 797 10.23 12.05 -11.77
CA PRO A 797 10.56 10.67 -11.41
C PRO A 797 9.53 9.64 -11.88
N ALA A 798 8.24 10.02 -11.95
CA ALA A 798 7.18 9.19 -12.49
C ALA A 798 7.34 8.94 -14.01
N ASN A 799 7.76 9.96 -14.76
CA ASN A 799 7.91 9.91 -16.22
C ASN A 799 9.30 9.44 -16.69
N GLY A 800 10.30 9.44 -15.81
CA GLY A 800 11.65 8.95 -16.07
C GLY A 800 12.45 9.84 -17.02
N TYR A 801 12.79 9.33 -18.21
CA TYR A 801 13.55 10.09 -19.23
C TYR A 801 12.82 10.14 -20.57
N GLN A 802 12.99 11.23 -21.31
CA GLN A 802 12.59 11.33 -22.71
C GLN A 802 13.80 11.07 -23.62
N ILE A 803 13.68 10.22 -24.63
CA ILE A 803 14.59 10.23 -25.78
C ILE A 803 14.16 11.41 -26.66
N LYS A 804 14.76 12.57 -26.38
CA LYS A 804 14.38 13.86 -26.97
C LYS A 804 14.78 13.93 -28.45
N PHE A 805 16.03 13.58 -28.73
CA PHE A 805 16.56 13.54 -30.09
C PHE A 805 17.25 12.22 -30.35
N ALA A 806 16.89 11.56 -31.45
CA ALA A 806 17.58 10.39 -31.99
C ALA A 806 17.89 10.70 -33.46
N LEU A 807 19.11 11.18 -33.70
CA LEU A 807 19.55 11.68 -35.00
C LEU A 807 20.46 10.65 -35.67
N ASP A 808 20.05 10.19 -36.83
CA ASP A 808 20.85 9.33 -37.72
C ASP A 808 21.44 10.21 -38.82
N PHE A 809 22.77 10.35 -38.86
CA PHE A 809 23.43 11.31 -39.74
C PHE A 809 23.70 10.73 -41.14
N PRO A 810 23.82 11.58 -42.19
CA PRO A 810 24.03 11.10 -43.56
C PRO A 810 25.28 10.22 -43.70
N GLY A 811 25.14 9.02 -44.26
CA GLY A 811 26.25 8.06 -44.41
C GLY A 811 26.45 7.12 -43.22
N SER A 812 25.58 7.18 -42.21
CA SER A 812 25.56 6.26 -41.08
C SER A 812 25.37 4.79 -41.52
N PRO A 813 26.14 3.84 -40.97
CA PRO A 813 25.92 2.41 -41.22
C PRO A 813 24.53 1.93 -40.79
N ASN A 814 24.00 0.91 -41.46
CA ASN A 814 22.69 0.36 -41.14
C ASN A 814 22.67 -0.24 -39.71
N GLY A 815 21.69 0.16 -38.90
CA GLY A 815 21.51 -0.34 -37.53
C GLY A 815 22.15 0.54 -36.45
N THR A 816 22.90 1.58 -36.82
CA THR A 816 23.59 2.49 -35.88
C THR A 816 22.62 3.16 -34.91
N ILE A 817 21.55 3.77 -35.42
CA ILE A 817 20.59 4.50 -34.57
C ILE A 817 19.80 3.55 -33.65
N GLU A 818 19.44 2.35 -34.13
CA GLU A 818 18.77 1.35 -33.28
C GLU A 818 19.68 0.82 -32.17
N ALA A 819 20.97 0.60 -32.48
CA ALA A 819 21.97 0.22 -31.48
C ALA A 819 22.17 1.33 -30.44
N LEU A 820 22.23 2.60 -30.88
CA LEU A 820 22.40 3.75 -30.00
C LEU A 820 21.21 3.95 -29.05
N ILE A 821 19.97 3.83 -29.54
CA ILE A 821 18.76 3.89 -28.71
C ILE A 821 18.74 2.72 -27.72
N SER A 822 19.09 1.51 -28.16
CA SER A 822 19.17 0.34 -27.27
C SER A 822 20.18 0.56 -26.15
N ALA A 823 21.37 1.09 -26.47
CA ALA A 823 22.39 1.44 -25.48
C ALA A 823 21.90 2.52 -24.50
N ALA A 824 21.18 3.53 -24.98
CA ALA A 824 20.59 4.57 -24.15
C ALA A 824 19.59 3.99 -23.13
N ILE A 825 18.67 3.12 -23.56
CA ILE A 825 17.71 2.45 -22.68
C ILE A 825 18.43 1.55 -21.66
N GLN A 826 19.46 0.82 -22.08
CA GLN A 826 20.25 -0.03 -21.18
C GLN A 826 21.07 0.78 -20.16
N SER A 827 21.57 1.96 -20.54
CA SER A 827 22.22 2.88 -19.60
C SER A 827 21.24 3.35 -18.51
N LEU A 828 20.03 3.74 -18.91
CA LEU A 828 18.97 4.11 -17.96
C LEU A 828 18.59 2.95 -17.02
N ALA A 829 18.53 1.72 -17.54
CA ALA A 829 18.28 0.51 -16.75
C ALA A 829 19.32 0.33 -15.63
N LYS A 830 20.61 0.47 -15.99
CA LYS A 830 21.72 0.36 -15.03
C LYS A 830 21.68 1.45 -13.95
N ALA A 831 21.12 2.61 -14.28
CA ALA A 831 20.91 3.72 -13.35
C ALA A 831 19.62 3.58 -12.52
N GLY A 832 18.89 2.47 -12.60
CA GLY A 832 17.67 2.23 -11.82
C GLY A 832 16.42 2.96 -12.32
N ILE A 833 16.44 3.51 -13.54
CA ILE A 833 15.31 4.23 -14.13
C ILE A 833 14.30 3.23 -14.71
N LYS A 834 13.04 3.35 -14.27
CA LYS A 834 11.95 2.42 -14.65
C LYS A 834 11.32 2.73 -16.02
N ASN A 835 11.22 4.02 -16.38
CA ASN A 835 10.44 4.49 -17.53
C ASN A 835 11.28 5.36 -18.49
N VAL A 836 11.07 5.17 -19.79
CA VAL A 836 11.58 6.07 -20.83
C VAL A 836 10.50 6.33 -21.88
N THR A 837 10.43 7.52 -22.45
CA THR A 837 9.45 7.87 -23.48
C THR A 837 10.10 8.43 -24.74
N PHE A 838 9.51 8.16 -25.90
CA PHE A 838 9.90 8.76 -27.18
C PHE A 838 9.15 10.06 -27.50
N GLY A 839 8.28 10.54 -26.62
CA GLY A 839 7.37 11.64 -26.94
C GLY A 839 6.08 11.18 -27.60
N ALA A 840 5.18 12.13 -27.78
CA ALA A 840 3.95 12.03 -28.56
C ALA A 840 4.15 11.40 -29.96
N GLY A 841 3.41 10.31 -30.22
CA GLY A 841 3.24 9.63 -31.50
C GLY A 841 1.78 9.68 -31.97
N ALA A 842 1.55 9.73 -33.29
CA ALA A 842 0.20 9.81 -33.85
C ALA A 842 -0.52 8.46 -33.79
N LEU A 843 -1.78 8.46 -33.36
CA LEU A 843 -2.60 7.24 -33.34
C LEU A 843 -3.17 6.91 -34.73
N PRO A 844 -3.40 5.63 -35.06
CA PRO A 844 -4.07 5.26 -36.30
C PRO A 844 -5.55 5.72 -36.33
N GLU A 845 -6.17 5.85 -35.15
CA GLU A 845 -7.55 6.28 -34.99
C GLU A 845 -7.68 7.35 -33.90
N MET A 846 -8.68 8.22 -34.05
CA MET A 846 -9.02 9.25 -33.07
C MET A 846 -9.93 8.65 -31.99
N VAL A 847 -9.57 8.88 -30.73
CA VAL A 847 -10.37 8.58 -29.55
C VAL A 847 -11.11 9.85 -29.13
N THR A 848 -12.41 9.75 -28.86
CA THR A 848 -13.22 10.87 -28.36
C THR A 848 -13.11 10.96 -26.84
N GLY A 849 -12.89 12.16 -26.30
CA GLY A 849 -12.91 12.41 -24.86
C GLY A 849 -14.21 13.09 -24.41
N GLY A 850 -14.17 13.79 -23.26
CA GLY A 850 -15.30 14.51 -22.68
C GLY A 850 -16.03 15.46 -23.64
N ASN A 851 -17.36 15.47 -23.54
CA ASN A 851 -18.28 16.38 -24.25
C ASN A 851 -18.18 16.38 -25.79
N LEU A 852 -17.67 15.30 -26.40
CA LEU A 852 -17.56 15.12 -27.85
C LEU A 852 -18.23 13.80 -28.33
N ASP A 853 -19.51 13.87 -28.67
CA ASP A 853 -20.32 12.71 -29.06
C ASP A 853 -21.10 12.90 -30.39
N GLY A 854 -21.76 11.81 -30.83
CA GLY A 854 -22.72 11.84 -31.94
C GLY A 854 -22.13 12.01 -33.35
N VAL A 855 -22.82 12.81 -34.18
CA VAL A 855 -22.51 12.97 -35.62
C VAL A 855 -21.18 13.70 -35.83
N ARG A 856 -20.82 14.64 -34.94
CA ARG A 856 -19.58 15.43 -35.05
C ARG A 856 -18.33 14.60 -34.79
N ALA A 857 -18.36 13.72 -33.79
CA ALA A 857 -17.28 12.78 -33.50
C ALA A 857 -16.96 11.90 -34.74
N ARG A 858 -17.98 11.29 -35.35
CA ARG A 858 -17.83 10.46 -36.56
C ARG A 858 -17.16 11.20 -37.72
N ILE A 859 -17.50 12.47 -37.92
CA ILE A 859 -16.94 13.29 -39.01
C ILE A 859 -15.48 13.66 -38.73
N LEU A 860 -15.14 14.02 -37.49
CA LEU A 860 -13.77 14.32 -37.08
C LEU A 860 -12.88 13.09 -37.20
N SER A 861 -13.33 11.92 -36.74
CA SER A 861 -12.61 10.65 -36.88
C SER A 861 -12.32 10.32 -38.35
N HIS A 862 -13.31 10.46 -39.24
CA HIS A 862 -13.11 10.19 -40.67
C HIS A 862 -12.13 11.18 -41.32
N THR A 863 -12.19 12.45 -40.92
CA THR A 863 -11.30 13.49 -41.44
C THR A 863 -9.85 13.28 -40.97
N TYR A 864 -9.66 12.97 -39.69
CA TYR A 864 -8.34 12.65 -39.13
C TYR A 864 -7.74 11.42 -39.81
N ARG A 865 -8.50 10.32 -39.97
CA ARG A 865 -8.02 9.10 -40.64
C ARG A 865 -7.49 9.39 -42.06
N THR A 866 -8.20 10.26 -42.79
CA THR A 866 -7.79 10.68 -44.14
C THR A 866 -6.48 11.49 -44.12
N ILE A 867 -6.32 12.40 -43.16
CA ILE A 867 -5.11 13.23 -42.99
C ILE A 867 -3.92 12.36 -42.54
N ALA A 868 -4.12 11.47 -41.56
CA ALA A 868 -3.10 10.59 -41.03
C ALA A 868 -2.53 9.64 -42.10
N GLN A 869 -3.39 9.11 -42.98
CA GLN A 869 -2.97 8.29 -44.12
C GLN A 869 -2.24 9.09 -45.20
N GLN A 870 -2.70 10.30 -45.52
CA GLN A 870 -2.07 11.15 -46.55
C GLN A 870 -0.70 11.69 -46.12
N LEU A 871 -0.56 12.05 -44.84
CA LEU A 871 0.67 12.59 -44.27
C LEU A 871 1.58 11.51 -43.65
N LYS A 872 1.19 10.24 -43.73
CA LYS A 872 1.94 9.08 -43.20
C LYS A 872 2.36 9.26 -41.73
N LEU A 873 1.48 9.84 -40.90
CA LEU A 873 1.84 10.25 -39.52
C LEU A 873 2.19 9.06 -38.60
N VAL A 874 1.76 7.83 -38.93
CA VAL A 874 1.95 6.61 -38.13
C VAL A 874 3.33 5.95 -38.36
N GLN A 875 4.08 6.33 -39.40
CA GLN A 875 5.37 5.67 -39.73
C GLN A 875 6.45 5.80 -38.65
N LYS A 876 6.42 6.86 -37.83
CA LYS A 876 7.36 7.02 -36.70
C LYS A 876 7.04 6.05 -35.57
N SER A 877 5.77 5.80 -35.31
CA SER A 877 5.30 4.86 -34.29
C SER A 877 5.77 3.42 -34.62
N GLU A 878 5.69 3.02 -35.89
CA GLU A 878 6.20 1.71 -36.37
C GLU A 878 7.71 1.51 -36.11
N PHE A 879 8.51 2.58 -36.16
CA PHE A 879 9.94 2.50 -35.84
C PHE A 879 10.16 2.28 -34.34
N ARG A 880 9.40 2.96 -33.49
CA ARG A 880 9.56 2.94 -32.02
C ARG A 880 9.01 1.65 -31.40
N GLU A 881 7.99 1.03 -32.01
CA GLU A 881 7.46 -0.28 -31.63
C GLU A 881 8.52 -1.39 -31.54
N LYS A 882 9.63 -1.25 -32.29
CA LYS A 882 10.79 -2.18 -32.22
C LYS A 882 11.35 -2.32 -30.81
N PHE A 883 11.22 -1.29 -29.98
CA PHE A 883 11.72 -1.25 -28.59
C PHE A 883 10.67 -1.68 -27.56
N GLY A 884 9.43 -1.99 -27.99
CA GLY A 884 8.35 -2.43 -27.10
C GLY A 884 7.53 -1.29 -26.50
N THR A 885 7.31 -0.21 -27.26
CA THR A 885 6.52 0.94 -26.80
C THR A 885 5.06 0.59 -26.48
N GLN A 886 4.54 1.23 -25.45
CA GLN A 886 3.13 1.26 -25.06
C GLN A 886 2.59 2.68 -25.25
N SER A 887 1.33 2.78 -25.66
CA SER A 887 0.67 4.06 -25.93
C SER A 887 -0.08 4.55 -24.70
N ASP A 888 0.32 5.71 -24.19
CA ASP A 888 -0.34 6.45 -23.11
C ASP A 888 -1.08 7.66 -23.68
N LEU A 889 -2.40 7.71 -23.53
CA LEU A 889 -3.23 8.68 -24.25
C LEU A 889 -3.01 10.11 -23.73
N VAL A 890 -2.77 11.04 -24.66
CA VAL A 890 -2.76 12.48 -24.38
C VAL A 890 -3.86 13.20 -25.17
N TYR A 891 -4.39 14.27 -24.59
CA TYR A 891 -5.63 14.88 -25.06
C TYR A 891 -5.43 16.30 -25.61
N ILE A 892 -6.25 16.65 -26.59
CA ILE A 892 -6.44 18.01 -27.09
C ILE A 892 -7.77 18.50 -26.55
N CYS A 893 -7.74 19.52 -25.70
CA CYS A 893 -8.89 20.12 -25.04
C CYS A 893 -9.15 21.54 -25.57
N TYR A 894 -10.41 21.87 -25.85
CA TYR A 894 -10.79 23.20 -26.33
C TYR A 894 -12.18 23.62 -25.83
N PRO A 895 -12.39 24.92 -25.57
CA PRO A 895 -13.68 25.42 -25.09
C PRO A 895 -14.79 25.28 -26.14
N PHE A 896 -16.05 25.40 -25.71
CA PHE A 896 -17.19 25.35 -26.64
C PHE A 896 -17.07 26.46 -27.71
N MET A 897 -17.16 26.07 -29.00
CA MET A 897 -16.85 26.92 -30.17
C MET A 897 -15.39 27.39 -30.30
N GLY A 898 -14.48 26.84 -29.50
CA GLY A 898 -13.05 27.15 -29.51
C GLY A 898 -12.29 26.61 -30.72
N LEU A 899 -12.67 25.42 -31.23
CA LEU A 899 -12.05 24.81 -32.39
C LEU A 899 -12.91 24.98 -33.65
N GLY A 900 -12.96 26.21 -34.16
CA GLY A 900 -13.55 26.54 -35.47
C GLY A 900 -12.59 26.27 -36.64
N VAL A 901 -12.98 26.65 -37.87
CA VAL A 901 -12.11 26.54 -39.06
C VAL A 901 -10.81 27.31 -38.91
N SER A 902 -10.87 28.48 -38.27
CA SER A 902 -9.70 29.27 -37.92
C SER A 902 -8.79 28.52 -36.94
N GLY A 903 -9.34 27.88 -35.90
CA GLY A 903 -8.56 27.11 -34.92
C GLY A 903 -7.92 25.87 -35.51
N ALA A 904 -8.65 25.12 -36.35
CA ALA A 904 -8.10 23.96 -37.06
C ALA A 904 -6.97 24.36 -38.04
N ARG A 905 -7.12 25.48 -38.76
CA ARG A 905 -6.03 26.04 -39.60
C ARG A 905 -4.84 26.50 -38.77
N THR A 906 -5.07 27.10 -37.60
CA THR A 906 -4.02 27.50 -36.67
C THR A 906 -3.22 26.28 -36.19
N LEU A 907 -3.87 25.19 -35.78
CA LEU A 907 -3.18 23.96 -35.37
C LEU A 907 -2.34 23.38 -36.52
N ILE A 908 -2.93 23.27 -37.73
CA ILE A 908 -2.21 22.78 -38.90
C ILE A 908 -1.01 23.68 -39.21
N LYS A 909 -1.19 25.01 -39.22
CA LYS A 909 -0.10 25.97 -39.48
C LYS A 909 1.00 25.88 -38.43
N PHE A 910 0.65 25.84 -37.15
CA PHE A 910 1.61 25.75 -36.05
C PHE A 910 2.51 24.50 -36.16
N PHE A 911 1.96 23.41 -36.66
CA PHE A 911 2.68 22.15 -36.90
C PHE A 911 3.32 22.07 -38.30
N GLU A 912 2.95 22.93 -39.25
CA GLU A 912 3.50 22.97 -40.62
C GLU A 912 4.64 23.97 -40.81
N ASP A 913 4.64 25.07 -40.04
CA ASP A 913 5.68 26.11 -40.10
C ASP A 913 6.92 25.64 -39.35
N GLU A 914 7.76 24.87 -40.05
CA GLU A 914 9.20 24.78 -39.87
C GLU A 914 9.83 24.42 -41.24
N MET A 915 10.08 25.47 -42.03
CA MET A 915 11.30 25.54 -42.84
C MET A 915 12.19 26.60 -42.22
#